data_AF-A0A1M6JQE8-F1
#
_entry.id   AF-A0A1M6JQE8-F1
#
_cell.length_a   1.000
_cell.length_b   1.000
_cell.length_c   1.000
_cell.angle_alpha   90.00
_cell.angle_beta   90.00
_cell.angle_gamma   90.00
#
_symmetry.space_group_name_H-M   'P 1'
#
loop_
_entity.id
_entity.type
_entity.pdbx_description
1 polymer ?
#
loop_
_entity_poly.entity_id
_entity_poly.type
_entity_poly.pdbx_seq_one_letter_code
_entity_poly.pdbx_strand_id
1 'polypeptide(L)'
;MIEKLRANKIIVFAIEILIFIALMFVMVHRMKGDNVFVIPLDGMTTSHSEVVFDGTSWKLDAEDANGLVGDGYVVFGPNIPLEHGTYTLVLNYNTTKIQKGVVEVDGGYLETADYFLLSNNKHEARYDFKLDTDVDAFRFRLKEYMGGDFELTGVNIIRNTHDIRILVFLWIVLSVILDLILYNKFVSQNKKVIGIVIGITFLASLPLFFKGMMTGDDIRYHLVRIEGIVDGLKSGAFPVKMYSVYNDDYGYPVGIFYGDVLLYIPAFLRIIGFTVMQSYKIYIFGINLLTSAIAYYAGKKMFRSDMHAFLFTTVYTFSTYRLVCLYARAAMGEYSATCFYPLVMLAFWNIYTQDIKSKEYKKNALTLAIGMAGLIYCHILSTEMFVMALLIIALAMFKKTFRKETFGVLMKAVVLCGLICAAFIVPFMEYYTCVDITIKHRFEKSYIQSQGAYISDYFAVFKSITGGNFVTRRGLLTPGLILMAGLLVAIVFIVAGKADKKIKVMTLGSVISLFVASNLFPWNRINEVPVIGNFLVSVQFPYRYIGIAVCFLAILLVLVLEKLAEMGVTLKKLFAGITLASVIMTLLFVSEYQDEAFVTSIFRSYDTADLLTYTRTGDFGMYLGTIYLIQGTSMDSEVLDYGVYGENVNAVMISESGVNLQVYVEATENATLEVPRFAYPHIVARDKDGNKLMTTAGNNNKLTVAFDKPYTGEVYIAFEEPLYWRMAELISLLTIIGLVVTALVKKNVEGKGVNA
;
A
#
# COMPACT_ATOMS: atom_id res chain seq x y z
N MET A 1 -38.28 -16.81 -2.90
CA MET A 1 -37.33 -16.50 -3.99
C MET A 1 -36.00 -17.26 -3.83
N ILE A 2 -35.24 -17.08 -2.74
CA ILE A 2 -33.94 -17.75 -2.51
C ILE A 2 -34.01 -19.28 -2.59
N GLU A 3 -35.05 -19.91 -2.04
CA GLU A 3 -35.20 -21.37 -2.11
C GLU A 3 -35.44 -21.88 -3.53
N LYS A 4 -36.16 -21.12 -4.35
CA LYS A 4 -36.33 -21.42 -5.79
C LYS A 4 -35.02 -21.29 -6.56
N LEU A 5 -34.18 -20.30 -6.23
CA LEU A 5 -32.85 -20.15 -6.82
C LEU A 5 -31.90 -21.29 -6.40
N ARG A 6 -31.97 -21.73 -5.14
CA ARG A 6 -31.21 -22.88 -4.65
C ARG A 6 -31.56 -24.18 -5.36
N ALA A 7 -32.84 -24.39 -5.68
CA ALA A 7 -33.30 -25.57 -6.41
C ALA A 7 -32.86 -25.58 -7.88
N ASN A 8 -32.59 -24.41 -8.48
CA ASN A 8 -32.34 -24.24 -9.92
C ASN A 8 -30.89 -23.85 -10.24
N LYS A 9 -29.91 -24.56 -9.65
CA LYS A 9 -28.47 -24.25 -9.79
C LYS A 9 -27.99 -24.12 -11.24
N ILE A 10 -28.47 -24.98 -12.14
CA ILE A 10 -28.11 -24.96 -13.56
C ILE A 10 -28.57 -23.66 -14.23
N ILE A 11 -29.78 -23.20 -13.90
CA ILE A 11 -30.36 -21.98 -14.49
C ILE A 11 -29.58 -20.75 -14.02
N VAL A 12 -29.22 -20.69 -12.73
CA VAL A 12 -28.41 -19.58 -12.18
C VAL A 12 -27.08 -19.48 -12.91
N PHE A 13 -26.32 -20.58 -13.00
CA PHE A 13 -25.05 -20.60 -13.73
C PHE A 13 -25.20 -20.29 -15.22
N ALA A 14 -26.27 -20.77 -15.87
CA ALA A 14 -26.51 -20.46 -17.28
C ALA A 14 -26.70 -18.95 -17.50
N ILE A 15 -27.46 -18.27 -16.63
CA ILE A 15 -27.65 -16.81 -16.68
C ILE A 15 -26.32 -16.08 -16.44
N GLU A 16 -25.54 -16.52 -15.45
CA GLU A 16 -24.23 -15.95 -15.13
C GLU A 16 -23.26 -16.01 -16.32
N ILE A 17 -23.20 -17.16 -16.97
CA ILE A 17 -22.36 -17.39 -18.15
C ILE A 17 -22.87 -16.58 -19.35
N LEU A 18 -24.18 -16.52 -19.59
CA LEU A 18 -24.74 -15.76 -20.71
C LEU A 18 -24.42 -14.26 -20.61
N ILE A 19 -24.57 -13.67 -19.43
CA ILE A 19 -24.25 -12.26 -19.19
C ILE A 19 -22.74 -12.04 -19.32
N PHE A 20 -21.91 -12.95 -18.79
CA PHE A 20 -20.47 -12.89 -18.97
C PHE A 20 -20.07 -12.90 -20.46
N ILE A 21 -20.63 -13.81 -21.27
CA ILE A 21 -20.38 -13.88 -22.72
C ILE A 21 -20.80 -12.59 -23.40
N ALA A 22 -21.96 -12.02 -23.04
CA ALA A 22 -22.43 -10.76 -23.62
C ALA A 22 -21.46 -9.59 -23.31
N LEU A 23 -21.00 -9.47 -22.06
CA LEU A 23 -20.02 -8.44 -21.67
C LEU A 23 -18.67 -8.64 -22.39
N MET A 24 -18.20 -9.88 -22.52
CA MET A 24 -16.98 -10.20 -23.27
C MET A 24 -17.11 -9.86 -24.75
N PHE A 25 -18.27 -10.12 -25.36
CA PHE A 25 -18.54 -9.73 -26.75
C PHE A 25 -18.47 -8.21 -26.94
N VAL A 26 -19.10 -7.44 -26.04
CA VAL A 26 -19.03 -5.96 -26.06
C VAL A 26 -17.59 -5.48 -25.90
N MET A 27 -16.82 -6.10 -24.99
CA MET A 27 -15.41 -5.75 -24.79
C MET A 27 -14.57 -6.01 -26.05
N VAL A 28 -14.68 -7.21 -26.66
CA VAL A 28 -13.93 -7.56 -27.88
C VAL A 28 -14.34 -6.68 -29.06
N HIS A 29 -15.63 -6.35 -29.19
CA HIS A 29 -16.11 -5.46 -30.23
C HIS A 29 -15.52 -4.05 -30.07
N ARG A 30 -15.51 -3.50 -28.83
CA ARG A 30 -14.86 -2.23 -28.54
C ARG A 30 -13.37 -2.26 -28.83
N MET A 31 -12.65 -3.33 -28.48
CA MET A 31 -11.21 -3.42 -28.77
C MET A 31 -10.87 -3.39 -30.28
N LYS A 32 -11.81 -3.74 -31.15
CA LYS A 32 -11.60 -3.81 -32.61
C LYS A 32 -12.07 -2.58 -33.40
N GLY A 33 -12.75 -1.62 -32.77
CA GLY A 33 -13.28 -0.44 -33.45
C GLY A 33 -12.25 0.67 -33.68
N ASP A 34 -12.54 1.59 -34.59
CA ASP A 34 -11.79 2.85 -34.80
C ASP A 34 -12.00 3.79 -33.61
N ASN A 35 -11.25 3.54 -32.54
CA ASN A 35 -11.36 4.27 -31.27
C ASN A 35 -10.37 5.43 -31.14
N VAL A 36 -9.63 5.75 -32.20
CA VAL A 36 -8.57 6.75 -32.19
C VAL A 36 -9.07 8.02 -32.87
N PHE A 37 -9.25 9.07 -32.09
CA PHE A 37 -9.48 10.42 -32.56
C PHE A 37 -8.13 11.10 -32.74
N VAL A 38 -7.63 11.15 -33.98
CA VAL A 38 -6.42 11.90 -34.33
C VAL A 38 -6.79 13.38 -34.37
N ILE A 39 -6.14 14.18 -33.53
CA ILE A 39 -6.44 15.61 -33.44
C ILE A 39 -5.60 16.37 -34.46
N PRO A 40 -6.23 17.09 -35.43
CA PRO A 40 -5.49 17.94 -36.36
C PRO A 40 -4.79 19.07 -35.60
N LEU A 41 -3.46 19.15 -35.74
CA LEU A 41 -2.66 20.19 -35.06
C LEU A 41 -2.91 21.59 -35.63
N ASP A 42 -3.26 21.69 -36.92
CA ASP A 42 -3.62 22.94 -37.59
C ASP A 42 -4.92 23.58 -37.03
N GLY A 43 -5.77 22.79 -36.37
CA GLY A 43 -6.96 23.27 -35.67
C GLY A 43 -6.71 23.85 -34.28
N MET A 44 -5.47 23.79 -33.77
CA MET A 44 -5.08 24.40 -32.49
C MET A 44 -4.88 25.91 -32.64
N THR A 45 -4.96 26.63 -31.52
CA THR A 45 -4.75 28.08 -31.50
C THR A 45 -3.83 28.51 -30.35
N THR A 46 -3.35 29.73 -30.43
CA THR A 46 -2.55 30.38 -29.40
C THR A 46 -2.85 31.88 -29.37
N SER A 47 -2.72 32.48 -28.19
CA SER A 47 -2.74 33.94 -28.00
C SER A 47 -1.36 34.58 -28.11
N HIS A 48 -0.29 33.79 -28.28
CA HIS A 48 1.10 34.24 -28.21
C HIS A 48 1.76 34.15 -29.57
N SER A 49 2.38 35.26 -29.99
CA SER A 49 3.09 35.36 -31.28
C SER A 49 4.38 34.53 -31.33
N GLU A 50 4.93 34.21 -30.17
CA GLU A 50 6.14 33.43 -29.94
C GLU A 50 5.91 31.93 -30.20
N VAL A 51 4.65 31.50 -30.28
CA VAL A 51 4.27 30.11 -30.57
C VAL A 51 3.99 29.98 -32.06
N VAL A 52 4.81 29.20 -32.76
CA VAL A 52 4.75 29.09 -34.22
C VAL A 52 4.29 27.70 -34.65
N PHE A 53 3.28 27.65 -35.53
CA PHE A 53 2.92 26.43 -36.24
C PHE A 53 3.66 26.38 -37.58
N ASP A 54 4.52 25.38 -37.77
CA ASP A 54 5.35 25.26 -38.99
C ASP A 54 4.68 24.47 -40.13
N GLY A 55 3.41 24.13 -39.96
CA GLY A 55 2.63 23.29 -40.88
C GLY A 55 2.60 21.81 -40.47
N THR A 56 3.49 21.38 -39.57
CA THR A 56 3.56 19.99 -39.08
C THR A 56 3.55 19.88 -37.56
N SER A 57 4.06 20.89 -36.85
CA SER A 57 4.20 20.90 -35.39
C SER A 57 4.03 22.31 -34.83
N TRP A 58 3.69 22.40 -33.54
CA TRP A 58 3.71 23.66 -32.79
C TRP A 58 5.02 23.78 -32.04
N LYS A 59 5.75 24.87 -32.26
CA LYS A 59 7.09 25.13 -31.70
C LYS A 59 7.12 26.35 -30.81
N LEU A 60 7.92 26.23 -29.76
CA LEU A 60 8.29 27.25 -28.80
C LEU A 60 9.80 27.24 -28.65
N ASP A 61 10.49 28.25 -29.18
CA ASP A 61 11.94 28.39 -29.05
C ASP A 61 12.27 29.17 -27.77
N ALA A 62 13.25 28.69 -26.99
CA ALA A 62 13.56 29.23 -25.68
C ALA A 62 13.97 30.71 -25.69
N GLU A 63 14.64 31.17 -26.75
CA GLU A 63 15.09 32.55 -26.88
C GLU A 63 13.91 33.53 -27.01
N ASP A 64 12.90 33.16 -27.80
CA ASP A 64 11.74 34.00 -28.07
C ASP A 64 10.68 33.88 -26.96
N ALA A 65 10.55 32.71 -26.35
CA ALA A 65 9.50 32.40 -25.38
C ALA A 65 9.86 32.69 -23.91
N ASN A 66 11.03 33.26 -23.62
CA ASN A 66 11.46 33.52 -22.24
C ASN A 66 10.49 34.46 -21.47
N GLY A 67 9.79 35.35 -22.18
CA GLY A 67 8.74 36.20 -21.62
C GLY A 67 7.44 35.46 -21.24
N LEU A 68 7.26 34.23 -21.73
CA LEU A 68 6.09 33.37 -21.46
C LEU A 68 6.31 32.43 -20.26
N VAL A 69 7.49 32.48 -19.62
CA VAL A 69 7.78 31.62 -18.46
C VAL A 69 6.84 31.99 -17.32
N GLY A 70 6.05 31.02 -16.87
CA GLY A 70 5.00 31.22 -15.85
C GLY A 70 3.69 31.82 -16.39
N ASP A 71 3.55 32.00 -17.71
CA ASP A 71 2.27 32.36 -18.33
C ASP A 71 1.31 31.15 -18.33
N GLY A 72 0.02 31.44 -18.17
CA GLY A 72 -0.97 30.47 -17.69
C GLY A 72 -1.58 29.56 -18.74
N TYR A 73 -1.54 29.86 -20.04
CA TYR A 73 -1.95 28.94 -21.10
C TYR A 73 -1.34 29.35 -22.45
N VAL A 74 -0.51 28.49 -23.04
CA VAL A 74 0.31 28.86 -24.21
C VAL A 74 -0.20 28.26 -25.53
N VAL A 75 -0.67 27.01 -25.51
CA VAL A 75 -1.26 26.32 -26.68
C VAL A 75 -2.64 25.80 -26.33
N PHE A 76 -3.61 26.00 -27.23
CA PHE A 76 -5.01 25.61 -27.07
C PHE A 76 -5.40 24.55 -28.09
N GLY A 77 -5.76 23.36 -27.60
CA GLY A 77 -6.31 22.27 -28.40
C GLY A 77 -7.64 22.63 -29.06
N PRO A 78 -7.98 22.06 -30.23
CA PRO A 78 -9.30 22.25 -30.83
C PRO A 78 -10.40 21.73 -29.91
N ASN A 79 -11.59 22.31 -30.02
CA ASN A 79 -12.79 21.85 -29.30
C ASN A 79 -13.32 20.57 -29.95
N ILE A 80 -13.27 19.45 -29.23
CA ILE A 80 -13.75 18.16 -29.75
C ILE A 80 -14.90 17.62 -28.91
N PRO A 81 -16.08 17.31 -29.49
CA PRO A 81 -17.14 16.67 -28.75
C PRO A 81 -16.76 15.21 -28.43
N LEU A 82 -16.94 14.80 -27.18
CA LEU A 82 -16.71 13.42 -26.73
C LEU A 82 -17.92 12.90 -25.97
N GLU A 83 -18.29 11.65 -26.24
CA GLU A 83 -19.30 10.94 -25.45
C GLU A 83 -18.77 10.59 -24.05
N HIS A 84 -19.67 10.28 -23.13
CA HIS A 84 -19.33 9.67 -21.86
C HIS A 84 -18.58 8.34 -22.06
N GLY A 85 -17.56 8.11 -21.24
CA GLY A 85 -16.70 6.94 -21.39
C GLY A 85 -15.32 7.13 -20.78
N THR A 86 -14.44 6.16 -21.04
CA THR A 86 -13.05 6.16 -20.59
C THR A 86 -12.11 6.31 -21.79
N TYR A 87 -11.14 7.20 -21.67
CA TYR A 87 -10.27 7.63 -22.77
C TYR A 87 -8.81 7.74 -22.31
N THR A 88 -7.90 7.69 -23.27
CA THR A 88 -6.47 7.91 -23.08
C THR A 88 -6.02 8.98 -24.06
N LEU A 89 -5.54 10.12 -23.55
CA LEU A 89 -4.85 11.13 -24.33
C LEU A 89 -3.40 10.68 -24.55
N VAL A 90 -2.91 10.75 -25.79
CA VAL A 90 -1.53 10.44 -26.17
C VAL A 90 -0.95 11.67 -26.85
N LEU A 91 0.11 12.23 -26.28
CA LEU A 91 0.84 13.38 -26.82
C LEU A 91 2.21 12.94 -27.29
N ASN A 92 2.60 13.35 -28.49
CA ASN A 92 3.96 13.27 -28.98
C ASN A 92 4.57 14.67 -28.93
N TYR A 93 5.73 14.81 -28.30
CA TYR A 93 6.37 16.09 -28.08
C TYR A 93 7.89 15.95 -27.96
N ASN A 94 8.60 17.06 -28.11
CA ASN A 94 10.00 17.21 -27.73
C ASN A 94 10.11 18.40 -26.79
N THR A 95 10.93 18.29 -25.75
CA THR A 95 11.19 19.45 -24.89
C THR A 95 12.51 19.36 -24.16
N THR A 96 13.14 20.51 -23.92
CA THR A 96 14.40 20.59 -23.18
C THR A 96 14.20 20.78 -21.68
N LYS A 97 12.99 21.23 -21.27
CA LYS A 97 12.58 21.37 -19.85
C LYS A 97 11.21 20.74 -19.61
N ILE A 98 10.94 20.37 -18.37
CA ILE A 98 9.64 19.81 -17.99
C ILE A 98 8.54 20.84 -18.27
N GLN A 99 7.49 20.43 -18.98
CA GLN A 99 6.30 21.27 -19.18
C GLN A 99 5.08 20.70 -18.47
N LYS A 100 4.03 21.52 -18.32
CA LYS A 100 2.76 21.12 -17.70
C LYS A 100 1.64 21.08 -18.72
N GLY A 101 1.11 19.88 -18.98
CA GLY A 101 -0.09 19.67 -19.78
C GLY A 101 -1.35 19.64 -18.93
N VAL A 102 -2.48 20.10 -19.46
CA VAL A 102 -3.79 19.98 -18.81
C VAL A 102 -4.86 19.58 -19.82
N VAL A 103 -5.92 18.97 -19.31
CA VAL A 103 -7.13 18.67 -20.05
C VAL A 103 -8.29 19.46 -19.48
N GLU A 104 -9.09 20.06 -20.35
CA GLU A 104 -10.29 20.81 -19.99
C GLU A 104 -11.50 20.33 -20.80
N VAL A 105 -12.69 20.49 -20.23
CA VAL A 105 -13.96 20.19 -20.90
C VAL A 105 -14.97 21.33 -20.70
N ASP A 106 -15.74 21.63 -21.74
CA ASP A 106 -16.97 22.43 -21.63
C ASP A 106 -18.20 21.53 -21.55
N GLY A 107 -19.17 21.92 -20.73
CA GLY A 107 -20.49 21.27 -20.68
C GLY A 107 -20.56 19.95 -19.90
N GLY A 108 -19.64 19.68 -18.96
CA GLY A 108 -19.66 18.43 -18.18
C GLY A 108 -18.75 18.43 -16.95
N TYR A 109 -18.48 17.24 -16.42
CA TYR A 109 -17.57 17.03 -15.28
C TYR A 109 -16.45 16.07 -15.64
N LEU A 110 -15.21 16.47 -15.35
CA LEU A 110 -13.99 15.70 -15.56
C LEU A 110 -13.23 15.61 -14.22
N GLU A 111 -13.00 14.40 -13.74
CA GLU A 111 -12.22 14.15 -12.51
C GLU A 111 -10.77 13.80 -12.89
N THR A 112 -9.93 14.82 -13.05
CA THR A 112 -8.51 14.70 -13.47
C THR A 112 -7.58 15.41 -12.50
N ALA A 113 -6.27 15.19 -12.66
CA ALA A 113 -5.25 16.01 -12.01
C ALA A 113 -5.32 17.47 -12.52
N ASP A 114 -4.77 18.40 -11.74
CA ASP A 114 -4.67 19.82 -12.11
C ASP A 114 -3.75 20.04 -13.33
N TYR A 115 -2.74 19.19 -13.48
CA TYR A 115 -1.88 19.07 -14.66
C TYR A 115 -1.17 17.71 -14.65
N PHE A 116 -0.55 17.36 -15.77
CA PHE A 116 0.36 16.23 -15.90
C PHE A 116 1.68 16.70 -16.50
N LEU A 117 2.78 16.04 -16.11
CA LEU A 117 4.12 16.42 -16.56
C LEU A 117 4.40 15.91 -17.96
N LEU A 118 4.97 16.79 -18.78
CA LEU A 118 5.66 16.47 -20.02
C LEU A 118 7.16 16.50 -19.71
N SER A 119 7.74 15.34 -19.50
CA SER A 119 9.14 15.21 -19.10
C SER A 119 10.05 15.51 -20.28
N ASN A 120 11.09 16.32 -20.08
CA ASN A 120 12.19 16.49 -21.04
C ASN A 120 13.01 15.23 -21.30
N ASN A 121 12.71 14.18 -20.56
CA ASN A 121 13.27 12.85 -20.67
C ASN A 121 12.40 11.92 -21.53
N LYS A 122 11.27 12.37 -22.09
CA LYS A 122 10.36 11.54 -22.87
C LYS A 122 9.88 12.26 -24.12
N HIS A 123 9.44 11.47 -25.10
CA HIS A 123 8.85 11.96 -26.35
C HIS A 123 7.35 11.66 -26.49
N GLU A 124 6.81 10.84 -25.58
CA GLU A 124 5.39 10.49 -25.54
C GLU A 124 4.87 10.66 -24.09
N ALA A 125 3.67 11.22 -23.94
CA ALA A 125 2.93 11.25 -22.69
C ALA A 125 1.55 10.62 -22.88
N ARG A 126 1.18 9.71 -21.96
CA ARG A 126 -0.14 9.07 -21.94
C ARG A 126 -0.91 9.47 -20.70
N TYR A 127 -2.16 9.88 -20.88
CA TYR A 127 -3.01 10.33 -19.80
C TYR A 127 -4.41 9.72 -19.87
N ASP A 128 -4.72 8.82 -18.93
CA ASP A 128 -6.04 8.20 -18.83
C ASP A 128 -7.03 9.11 -18.11
N PHE A 129 -8.22 9.30 -18.68
CA PHE A 129 -9.29 10.09 -18.06
C PHE A 129 -10.68 9.46 -18.30
N LYS A 130 -11.66 9.89 -17.50
CA LYS A 130 -13.05 9.43 -17.58
C LYS A 130 -14.00 10.62 -17.69
N LEU A 131 -14.96 10.52 -18.60
CA LEU A 131 -16.07 11.43 -18.77
C LEU A 131 -17.34 10.80 -18.19
N ASP A 132 -17.94 11.45 -17.19
CA ASP A 132 -19.19 11.00 -16.56
C ASP A 132 -20.43 11.39 -17.37
N THR A 133 -20.32 12.44 -18.17
CA THR A 133 -21.33 12.94 -19.09
C THR A 133 -20.71 13.14 -20.47
N ASP A 134 -21.55 13.21 -21.50
CA ASP A 134 -21.12 13.72 -22.79
C ASP A 134 -20.60 15.17 -22.60
N VAL A 135 -19.59 15.55 -23.39
CA VAL A 135 -18.99 16.88 -23.36
C VAL A 135 -18.97 17.46 -24.77
N ASP A 136 -19.29 18.75 -24.86
CA ASP A 136 -19.40 19.44 -26.15
C ASP A 136 -18.03 19.84 -26.70
N ALA A 137 -17.08 20.14 -25.81
CA ALA A 137 -15.72 20.51 -26.18
C ALA A 137 -14.69 19.99 -25.18
N PHE A 138 -13.93 18.99 -25.59
CA PHE A 138 -12.69 18.55 -24.95
C PHE A 138 -11.50 19.33 -25.52
N ARG A 139 -10.56 19.73 -24.66
CA ARG A 139 -9.33 20.44 -25.04
C ARG A 139 -8.12 19.94 -24.27
N PHE A 140 -6.99 19.85 -24.96
CA PHE A 140 -5.67 19.81 -24.34
C PHE A 140 -5.07 21.22 -24.30
N ARG A 141 -4.35 21.59 -23.24
CA ARG A 141 -3.59 22.84 -23.17
C ARG A 141 -2.22 22.67 -22.53
N LEU A 142 -1.28 23.52 -22.93
CA LEU A 142 -0.04 23.74 -22.20
C LEU A 142 -0.29 24.81 -21.13
N LYS A 143 -0.40 24.40 -19.85
CA LYS A 143 -0.87 25.23 -18.73
C LYS A 143 0.19 26.16 -18.13
N GLU A 144 1.46 25.79 -18.21
CA GLU A 144 2.51 26.67 -17.70
C GLU A 144 3.78 26.31 -18.45
N TYR A 145 4.25 27.24 -19.28
CA TYR A 145 5.52 27.07 -19.95
C TYR A 145 6.64 27.35 -18.94
N MET A 146 7.53 26.38 -18.76
CA MET A 146 8.60 26.41 -17.76
C MET A 146 9.94 26.86 -18.37
N GLY A 147 9.93 27.41 -19.59
CA GLY A 147 11.12 27.73 -20.37
C GLY A 147 11.64 26.54 -21.18
N GLY A 148 12.71 26.77 -21.95
CA GLY A 148 13.36 25.75 -22.80
C GLY A 148 12.56 25.36 -24.04
N ASP A 149 13.20 24.87 -25.09
CA ASP A 149 12.48 24.52 -26.32
C ASP A 149 11.36 23.51 -26.08
N PHE A 150 10.23 23.69 -26.76
CA PHE A 150 9.08 22.80 -26.75
C PHE A 150 8.51 22.64 -28.15
N GLU A 151 8.26 21.40 -28.57
CA GLU A 151 7.64 21.07 -29.85
C GLU A 151 6.54 20.04 -29.62
N LEU A 152 5.31 20.33 -30.04
CA LEU A 152 4.20 19.39 -30.03
C LEU A 152 4.01 18.82 -31.43
N THR A 153 4.22 17.50 -31.58
CA THR A 153 4.25 16.81 -32.87
C THR A 153 3.02 15.92 -33.12
N GLY A 154 2.22 15.64 -32.10
CA GLY A 154 0.97 14.90 -32.29
C GLY A 154 0.10 14.81 -31.05
N VAL A 155 -1.22 14.76 -31.27
CA VAL A 155 -2.21 14.59 -30.20
C VAL A 155 -3.28 13.59 -30.65
N ASN A 156 -3.46 12.53 -29.88
CA ASN A 156 -4.46 11.49 -30.14
C ASN A 156 -5.31 11.24 -28.89
N ILE A 157 -6.60 10.99 -29.07
CA ILE A 157 -7.48 10.51 -28.00
C ILE A 157 -7.93 9.11 -28.35
N ILE A 158 -7.75 8.16 -27.45
CA ILE A 158 -8.09 6.75 -27.66
C ILE A 158 -9.21 6.37 -26.70
N ARG A 159 -10.38 5.94 -27.19
CA ARG A 159 -11.41 5.34 -26.34
C ARG A 159 -10.88 4.00 -25.82
N ASN A 160 -10.63 3.92 -24.52
CA ASN A 160 -10.08 2.72 -23.87
C ASN A 160 -11.20 1.82 -23.32
N THR A 161 -10.83 0.63 -22.83
CA THR A 161 -11.80 -0.39 -22.37
C THR A 161 -11.85 -0.52 -20.84
N HIS A 162 -11.49 0.53 -20.10
CA HIS A 162 -11.42 0.45 -18.63
C HIS A 162 -12.80 0.18 -18.02
N ASP A 163 -13.81 0.89 -18.48
CA ASP A 163 -15.20 0.76 -18.02
C ASP A 163 -15.76 -0.67 -18.17
N ILE A 164 -15.61 -1.28 -19.35
CA ILE A 164 -16.15 -2.61 -19.63
C ILE A 164 -15.36 -3.70 -18.90
N ARG A 165 -14.03 -3.55 -18.74
CA ARG A 165 -13.21 -4.48 -17.94
C ARG A 165 -13.63 -4.46 -16.47
N ILE A 166 -13.92 -3.28 -15.92
CA ILE A 166 -14.49 -3.14 -14.57
C ILE A 166 -15.84 -3.84 -14.48
N LEU A 167 -16.74 -3.65 -15.44
CA LEU A 167 -18.05 -4.30 -15.44
C LEU A 167 -17.95 -5.83 -15.48
N VAL A 168 -17.08 -6.39 -16.33
CA VAL A 168 -16.79 -7.82 -16.37
C VAL A 168 -16.28 -8.32 -15.03
N PHE A 169 -15.32 -7.60 -14.42
CA PHE A 169 -14.78 -7.97 -13.12
C PHE A 169 -15.85 -7.94 -12.01
N LEU A 170 -16.66 -6.88 -11.94
CA LEU A 170 -17.74 -6.76 -10.97
C LEU A 170 -18.77 -7.87 -11.15
N TRP A 171 -19.11 -8.23 -12.39
CA TRP A 171 -19.99 -9.35 -12.68
C TRP A 171 -19.47 -10.66 -12.10
N ILE A 172 -18.20 -10.99 -12.38
CA ILE A 172 -17.54 -12.20 -11.84
C ILE A 172 -17.59 -12.21 -10.31
N VAL A 173 -17.23 -11.10 -9.66
CA VAL A 173 -17.23 -10.99 -8.20
C VAL A 173 -18.64 -11.17 -7.63
N LEU A 174 -19.64 -10.54 -8.23
CA LEU A 174 -21.03 -10.65 -7.79
C LEU A 174 -21.58 -12.07 -7.96
N SER A 175 -21.29 -12.75 -9.07
CA SER A 175 -21.63 -14.16 -9.28
C SER A 175 -21.00 -15.06 -8.22
N VAL A 176 -19.70 -14.90 -7.96
CA VAL A 176 -19.01 -15.67 -6.91
C VAL A 176 -19.64 -15.43 -5.53
N ILE A 177 -19.96 -14.18 -5.19
CA ILE A 177 -20.63 -13.86 -3.91
C ILE A 177 -22.03 -14.50 -3.85
N LEU A 178 -22.80 -14.41 -4.94
CA LEU A 178 -24.13 -15.00 -5.03
C LEU A 178 -24.06 -16.52 -4.84
N ASP A 179 -23.13 -17.19 -5.51
CA ASP A 179 -22.89 -18.62 -5.39
C ASP A 179 -22.49 -19.05 -3.99
N LEU A 180 -21.63 -18.27 -3.35
CA LEU A 180 -21.24 -18.51 -1.96
C LEU A 180 -22.46 -18.42 -1.04
N ILE A 181 -23.34 -17.45 -1.23
CA ILE A 181 -24.56 -17.29 -0.43
C ILE A 181 -25.58 -18.40 -0.70
N LEU A 182 -25.74 -18.81 -1.96
CA LEU A 182 -26.74 -19.79 -2.37
C LEU A 182 -26.30 -21.23 -2.07
N TYR A 183 -25.06 -21.60 -2.40
CA TYR A 183 -24.62 -22.99 -2.50
C TYR A 183 -23.52 -23.39 -1.52
N ASN A 184 -22.85 -22.45 -0.83
CA ASN A 184 -21.79 -22.82 0.11
C ASN A 184 -22.35 -23.21 1.50
N LYS A 185 -22.05 -24.44 1.95
CA LYS A 185 -22.49 -24.96 3.25
C LYS A 185 -21.94 -24.15 4.43
N PHE A 186 -20.69 -23.70 4.37
CA PHE A 186 -20.09 -22.91 5.45
C PHE A 186 -20.80 -21.56 5.59
N VAL A 187 -21.07 -20.86 4.48
CA VAL A 187 -21.75 -19.57 4.49
C VAL A 187 -23.17 -19.70 5.04
N SER A 188 -23.93 -20.68 4.56
CA SER A 188 -25.31 -20.88 5.02
C SER A 188 -25.42 -21.24 6.51
N GLN A 189 -24.48 -22.04 7.03
CA GLN A 189 -24.41 -22.39 8.46
C GLN A 189 -23.97 -21.20 9.35
N ASN A 190 -23.12 -20.31 8.83
CA ASN A 190 -22.53 -19.21 9.60
C ASN A 190 -23.08 -17.82 9.23
N LYS A 191 -24.22 -17.74 8.52
CA LYS A 191 -24.78 -16.49 7.96
C LYS A 191 -24.91 -15.34 8.97
N LYS A 192 -25.30 -15.63 10.22
CA LYS A 192 -25.43 -14.60 11.28
C LYS A 192 -24.08 -14.02 11.67
N VAL A 193 -23.07 -14.88 11.85
CA VAL A 193 -21.70 -14.47 12.18
C VAL A 193 -21.11 -13.63 11.05
N ILE A 194 -21.22 -14.14 9.82
CA ILE A 194 -20.73 -13.45 8.63
C ILE A 194 -21.41 -12.08 8.48
N GLY A 195 -22.74 -12.02 8.64
CA GLY A 195 -23.49 -10.76 8.57
C GLY A 195 -23.05 -9.73 9.61
N ILE A 196 -22.79 -10.14 10.86
CA ILE A 196 -22.28 -9.25 11.91
C ILE A 196 -20.86 -8.76 11.59
N VAL A 197 -19.97 -9.65 11.15
CA VAL A 197 -18.59 -9.28 10.75
C VAL A 197 -18.60 -8.30 9.58
N ILE A 198 -19.45 -8.52 8.57
CA ILE A 198 -19.65 -7.59 7.45
C ILE A 198 -20.23 -6.25 7.96
N GLY A 199 -21.18 -6.29 8.90
CA GLY A 199 -21.75 -5.07 9.50
C GLY A 199 -20.69 -4.22 10.23
N ILE A 200 -19.84 -4.85 11.03
CA ILE A 200 -18.71 -4.18 11.70
C ILE A 200 -17.74 -3.60 10.65
N THR A 201 -17.42 -4.38 9.61
CA THR A 201 -16.54 -3.96 8.52
C THR A 201 -17.09 -2.74 7.79
N PHE A 202 -18.38 -2.76 7.44
CA PHE A 202 -19.05 -1.67 6.74
C PHE A 202 -19.04 -0.38 7.57
N LEU A 203 -19.38 -0.47 8.86
CA LEU A 203 -19.33 0.66 9.77
C LEU A 203 -17.92 1.25 9.92
N ALA A 204 -16.89 0.40 9.98
CA ALA A 204 -15.50 0.85 10.04
C ALA A 204 -15.03 1.49 8.72
N SER A 205 -15.76 1.25 7.63
CA SER A 205 -15.45 1.68 6.27
C SER A 205 -16.31 2.86 5.80
N LEU A 206 -17.16 3.43 6.66
CA LEU A 206 -17.97 4.61 6.33
C LEU A 206 -17.16 5.79 5.77
N PRO A 207 -15.93 6.10 6.25
CA PRO A 207 -15.11 7.16 5.65
C PRO A 207 -14.79 6.97 4.17
N LEU A 208 -14.81 5.74 3.64
CA LEU A 208 -14.48 5.46 2.24
C LEU A 208 -15.52 6.00 1.25
N PHE A 209 -16.76 6.20 1.71
CA PHE A 209 -17.85 6.71 0.88
C PHE A 209 -17.80 8.24 0.71
N PHE A 210 -16.89 8.93 1.40
CA PHE A 210 -16.58 10.33 1.13
C PHE A 210 -15.89 10.49 -0.23
N LYS A 211 -16.13 11.58 -0.95
CA LYS A 211 -15.47 11.85 -2.23
C LYS A 211 -13.99 12.17 -1.98
N GLY A 212 -13.08 11.47 -2.66
CA GLY A 212 -11.64 11.57 -2.39
C GLY A 212 -11.22 10.93 -1.05
N MET A 213 -10.05 11.33 -0.55
CA MET A 213 -9.50 10.95 0.76
C MET A 213 -8.56 12.04 1.28
N MET A 214 -8.32 12.03 2.59
CA MET A 214 -7.35 12.92 3.22
C MET A 214 -5.91 12.58 2.81
N THR A 215 -5.02 13.59 2.80
CA THR A 215 -3.59 13.38 2.45
C THR A 215 -2.87 12.47 3.43
N GLY A 216 -3.14 12.62 4.73
CA GLY A 216 -2.40 11.91 5.78
C GLY A 216 -0.88 12.13 5.69
N ASP A 217 -0.13 11.20 6.28
CA ASP A 217 1.33 11.26 6.37
C ASP A 217 1.96 10.84 5.02
N ASP A 218 1.53 9.69 4.46
CA ASP A 218 2.27 9.00 3.38
C ASP A 218 1.38 8.51 2.21
N ILE A 219 0.14 9.02 2.04
CA ILE A 219 -0.79 8.46 1.03
C ILE A 219 -0.19 8.41 -0.37
N ARG A 220 0.47 9.49 -0.81
CA ARG A 220 1.03 9.60 -2.16
C ARG A 220 2.08 8.56 -2.41
N TYR A 221 2.98 8.38 -1.44
CA TYR A 221 4.02 7.35 -1.49
C TYR A 221 3.40 5.97 -1.69
N HIS A 222 2.32 5.67 -0.96
CA HIS A 222 1.63 4.39 -1.07
C HIS A 222 0.84 4.22 -2.38
N LEU A 223 0.26 5.28 -2.95
CA LEU A 223 -0.40 5.21 -4.25
C LEU A 223 0.61 5.05 -5.39
N VAL A 224 1.76 5.74 -5.33
CA VAL A 224 2.86 5.53 -6.29
C VAL A 224 3.39 4.11 -6.23
N ARG A 225 3.47 3.48 -5.05
CA ARG A 225 3.83 2.06 -4.95
C ARG A 225 2.87 1.14 -5.71
N ILE A 226 1.57 1.45 -5.71
CA ILE A 226 0.59 0.69 -6.50
C ILE A 226 0.88 0.86 -7.99
N GLU A 227 1.13 2.08 -8.46
CA GLU A 227 1.50 2.34 -9.85
C GLU A 227 2.82 1.69 -10.25
N GLY A 228 3.82 1.66 -9.35
CA GLY A 228 5.10 0.97 -9.57
C GLY A 228 4.95 -0.54 -9.73
N ILE A 229 4.06 -1.19 -8.96
CA ILE A 229 3.73 -2.61 -9.15
C ILE A 229 3.00 -2.81 -10.49
N VAL A 230 2.07 -1.91 -10.84
CA VAL A 230 1.34 -1.99 -12.11
C VAL A 230 2.29 -1.91 -13.29
N ASP A 231 3.21 -0.95 -13.29
CA ASP A 231 4.20 -0.78 -14.35
C ASP A 231 5.13 -2.00 -14.44
N GLY A 232 5.70 -2.43 -13.31
CA GLY A 232 6.55 -3.63 -13.27
C GLY A 232 5.85 -4.89 -13.79
N LEU A 233 4.58 -5.11 -13.43
CA LEU A 233 3.80 -6.24 -13.94
C LEU A 233 3.55 -6.14 -15.45
N LYS A 234 3.26 -4.95 -15.98
CA LYS A 234 3.08 -4.71 -17.42
C LYS A 234 4.38 -4.92 -18.20
N SER A 235 5.52 -4.63 -17.59
CA SER A 235 6.86 -4.88 -18.13
C SER A 235 7.36 -6.31 -17.94
N GLY A 236 6.54 -7.21 -17.39
CA GLY A 236 6.87 -8.63 -17.23
C GLY A 236 7.67 -8.99 -15.98
N ALA A 237 7.87 -8.05 -15.04
CA ALA A 237 8.54 -8.32 -13.78
C ALA A 237 7.58 -8.99 -12.77
N PHE A 238 7.98 -10.13 -12.22
CA PHE A 238 7.29 -10.76 -11.09
C PHE A 238 8.23 -11.64 -10.25
N PRO A 239 8.26 -11.43 -8.92
CA PRO A 239 7.74 -10.28 -8.18
C PRO A 239 8.43 -8.96 -8.60
N VAL A 240 7.71 -7.84 -8.56
CA VAL A 240 8.28 -6.52 -8.88
C VAL A 240 9.20 -6.07 -7.74
N LYS A 241 10.51 -5.94 -8.01
CA LYS A 241 11.53 -5.55 -7.03
C LYS A 241 12.02 -4.11 -7.20
N MET A 242 12.15 -3.68 -8.47
CA MET A 242 12.58 -2.35 -8.85
C MET A 242 11.41 -1.62 -9.49
N TYR A 243 11.12 -0.41 -9.03
CA TYR A 243 10.04 0.42 -9.56
C TYR A 243 10.61 1.47 -10.49
N SER A 244 10.13 1.50 -11.72
CA SER A 244 10.42 2.51 -12.76
C SER A 244 9.84 3.87 -12.41
N VAL A 245 8.60 3.93 -11.92
CA VAL A 245 7.85 5.19 -11.68
C VAL A 245 8.53 6.26 -10.78
N TYR A 246 9.65 5.92 -10.13
CA TYR A 246 10.47 6.81 -9.34
C TYR A 246 11.66 7.35 -10.13
N ASN A 247 12.01 8.61 -9.89
CA ASN A 247 13.23 9.22 -10.41
C ASN A 247 13.29 9.19 -11.95
N ASP A 248 12.18 9.45 -12.64
CA ASP A 248 12.09 9.42 -14.11
C ASP A 248 12.56 8.10 -14.74
N ASP A 249 12.06 6.97 -14.24
CA ASP A 249 12.35 5.63 -14.79
C ASP A 249 13.78 5.12 -14.57
N TYR A 250 14.61 5.85 -13.80
CA TYR A 250 15.94 5.39 -13.39
C TYR A 250 15.95 4.11 -12.54
N GLY A 251 14.79 3.77 -11.95
CA GLY A 251 14.61 2.61 -11.08
C GLY A 251 14.85 2.93 -9.60
N TYR A 252 13.98 2.41 -8.74
CA TYR A 252 14.07 2.59 -7.29
C TYR A 252 13.67 1.31 -6.53
N PRO A 253 14.47 0.82 -5.55
CA PRO A 253 14.34 -0.52 -4.98
C PRO A 253 13.25 -0.65 -3.89
N VAL A 254 12.09 0.00 -4.08
CA VAL A 254 11.01 -0.02 -3.08
C VAL A 254 10.50 -1.43 -2.81
N GLY A 255 10.32 -2.25 -3.86
CA GLY A 255 9.83 -3.63 -3.74
C GLY A 255 10.81 -4.60 -3.07
N ILE A 256 12.03 -4.14 -2.77
CA ILE A 256 13.02 -4.86 -1.95
C ILE A 256 12.90 -4.45 -0.48
N PHE A 257 12.73 -3.15 -0.20
CA PHE A 257 12.66 -2.62 1.17
C PHE A 257 11.27 -2.68 1.82
N TYR A 258 10.21 -2.77 1.03
CA TYR A 258 8.83 -2.82 1.51
C TYR A 258 8.13 -4.13 1.16
N GLY A 259 7.29 -4.60 2.09
CA GLY A 259 6.40 -5.72 1.84
C GLY A 259 5.21 -5.29 0.97
N ASP A 260 5.17 -5.80 -0.26
CA ASP A 260 4.15 -5.45 -1.26
C ASP A 260 3.05 -6.49 -1.43
N VAL A 261 3.10 -7.62 -0.72
CA VAL A 261 2.23 -8.79 -0.98
C VAL A 261 0.75 -8.40 -1.02
N LEU A 262 0.29 -7.55 -0.10
CA LEU A 262 -1.10 -7.10 -0.09
C LEU A 262 -1.39 -6.01 -1.14
N LEU A 263 -0.38 -5.32 -1.67
CA LEU A 263 -0.51 -4.28 -2.70
C LEU A 263 -0.66 -4.83 -4.12
N TYR A 264 -0.33 -6.11 -4.35
CA TYR A 264 -0.71 -6.78 -5.59
C TYR A 264 -2.23 -6.81 -5.80
N ILE A 265 -3.04 -6.75 -4.73
CA ILE A 265 -4.51 -6.67 -4.84
C ILE A 265 -4.95 -5.36 -5.49
N PRO A 266 -4.66 -4.16 -4.94
CA PRO A 266 -4.99 -2.91 -5.60
C PRO A 266 -4.27 -2.71 -6.93
N ALA A 267 -3.05 -3.23 -7.12
CA ALA A 267 -2.37 -3.17 -8.41
C ALA A 267 -3.12 -3.98 -9.49
N PHE A 268 -3.64 -5.16 -9.16
CA PHE A 268 -4.47 -5.94 -10.08
C PHE A 268 -5.78 -5.21 -10.44
N LEU A 269 -6.43 -4.57 -9.47
CA LEU A 269 -7.60 -3.72 -9.73
C LEU A 269 -7.25 -2.54 -10.65
N ARG A 270 -6.09 -1.93 -10.44
CA ARG A 270 -5.59 -0.85 -11.29
C ARG A 270 -5.34 -1.32 -12.73
N ILE A 271 -4.80 -2.52 -12.94
CA ILE A 271 -4.63 -3.14 -14.27
C ILE A 271 -5.98 -3.40 -14.97
N ILE A 272 -7.00 -3.82 -14.22
CA ILE A 272 -8.37 -4.01 -14.76
C ILE A 272 -8.93 -2.69 -15.32
N GLY A 273 -8.61 -1.55 -14.70
CA GLY A 273 -9.02 -0.23 -15.15
C GLY A 273 -9.60 0.66 -14.06
N PHE A 274 -9.69 0.19 -12.80
CA PHE A 274 -10.08 1.04 -11.68
C PHE A 274 -9.09 2.21 -11.54
N THR A 275 -9.56 3.35 -11.05
CA THR A 275 -8.63 4.44 -10.69
C THR A 275 -7.76 4.01 -9.51
N VAL A 276 -6.60 4.64 -9.34
CA VAL A 276 -5.69 4.36 -8.21
C VAL A 276 -6.40 4.58 -6.87
N MET A 277 -7.23 5.63 -6.80
CA MET A 277 -8.07 5.96 -5.65
C MET A 277 -9.12 4.87 -5.36
N GLN A 278 -9.85 4.40 -6.37
CA GLN A 278 -10.82 3.31 -6.21
C GLN A 278 -10.14 2.03 -5.74
N SER A 279 -9.00 1.69 -6.33
CA SER A 279 -8.21 0.51 -5.97
C SER A 279 -7.76 0.56 -4.52
N TYR A 280 -7.28 1.71 -4.04
CA TYR A 280 -6.88 1.90 -2.65
C TYR A 280 -8.06 1.90 -1.66
N LYS A 281 -9.22 2.47 -2.02
CA LYS A 281 -10.43 2.37 -1.18
C LYS A 281 -10.90 0.92 -1.04
N ILE A 282 -10.90 0.14 -2.12
CA ILE A 282 -11.22 -1.29 -2.09
C ILE A 282 -10.20 -2.04 -1.21
N TYR A 283 -8.92 -1.67 -1.28
CA TYR A 283 -7.89 -2.21 -0.39
C TYR A 283 -8.18 -1.93 1.08
N ILE A 284 -8.49 -0.70 1.48
CA ILE A 284 -8.85 -0.37 2.88
C ILE A 284 -10.06 -1.19 3.34
N PHE A 285 -11.10 -1.30 2.50
CA PHE A 285 -12.27 -2.13 2.81
C PHE A 285 -11.85 -3.60 3.05
N GLY A 286 -11.01 -4.15 2.19
CA GLY A 286 -10.43 -5.48 2.32
C GLY A 286 -9.66 -5.66 3.63
N ILE A 287 -8.86 -4.67 4.04
CA ILE A 287 -8.13 -4.70 5.32
C ILE A 287 -9.08 -4.63 6.52
N ASN A 288 -10.14 -3.82 6.47
CA ASN A 288 -11.18 -3.80 7.52
C ASN A 288 -11.90 -5.14 7.62
N LEU A 289 -12.21 -5.78 6.48
CA LEU A 289 -12.83 -7.10 6.44
C LEU A 289 -11.92 -8.16 7.04
N LEU A 290 -10.65 -8.18 6.60
CA LEU A 290 -9.65 -9.11 7.10
C LEU A 290 -9.44 -8.92 8.61
N THR A 291 -9.37 -7.68 9.07
CA THR A 291 -9.21 -7.36 10.51
C THR A 291 -10.40 -7.88 11.30
N SER A 292 -11.63 -7.60 10.86
CA SER A 292 -12.84 -8.03 11.55
C SER A 292 -12.96 -9.56 11.60
N ALA A 293 -12.63 -10.24 10.50
CA ALA A 293 -12.64 -11.70 10.42
C ALA A 293 -11.58 -12.34 11.32
N ILE A 294 -10.35 -11.83 11.27
CA ILE A 294 -9.22 -12.29 12.11
C ILE A 294 -9.50 -12.04 13.59
N ALA A 295 -10.00 -10.85 13.93
CA ALA A 295 -10.34 -10.50 15.31
C ALA A 295 -11.47 -11.38 15.84
N TYR A 296 -12.51 -11.64 15.06
CA TYR A 296 -13.59 -12.56 15.47
C TYR A 296 -13.06 -13.98 15.66
N TYR A 297 -12.25 -14.48 14.73
CA TYR A 297 -11.63 -15.81 14.87
C TYR A 297 -10.77 -15.90 16.14
N ALA A 298 -9.92 -14.89 16.38
CA ALA A 298 -9.09 -14.80 17.58
C ALA A 298 -9.93 -14.75 18.86
N GLY A 299 -10.90 -13.84 18.93
CA GLY A 299 -11.80 -13.70 20.08
C GLY A 299 -12.59 -14.98 20.35
N LYS A 300 -13.12 -15.64 19.32
CA LYS A 300 -13.86 -16.90 19.46
C LYS A 300 -12.99 -18.00 20.04
N LYS A 301 -11.73 -18.08 19.64
CA LYS A 301 -10.78 -19.08 20.16
C LYS A 301 -10.28 -18.75 21.57
N MET A 302 -10.07 -17.48 21.90
CA MET A 302 -9.62 -17.05 23.23
C MET A 302 -10.72 -17.20 24.29
N PHE A 303 -11.94 -16.76 24.00
CA PHE A 303 -13.03 -16.65 24.98
C PHE A 303 -14.11 -17.73 24.85
N ARG A 304 -14.08 -18.56 23.80
CA ARG A 304 -15.03 -19.66 23.55
C ARG A 304 -16.51 -19.24 23.56
N SER A 305 -16.79 -17.97 23.31
CA SER A 305 -18.12 -17.36 23.34
C SER A 305 -18.28 -16.44 22.13
N ASP A 306 -19.39 -16.57 21.40
CA ASP A 306 -19.67 -15.70 20.24
C ASP A 306 -19.85 -14.25 20.66
N MET A 307 -20.53 -14.01 21.77
CA MET A 307 -20.77 -12.66 22.27
C MET A 307 -19.45 -11.97 22.66
N HIS A 308 -18.54 -12.69 23.35
CA HIS A 308 -17.22 -12.15 23.67
C HIS A 308 -16.35 -11.96 22.42
N ALA A 309 -16.47 -12.86 21.44
CA ALA A 309 -15.79 -12.73 20.16
C ALA A 309 -16.24 -11.48 19.39
N PHE A 310 -17.56 -11.23 19.31
CA PHE A 310 -18.08 -10.02 18.69
C PHE A 310 -17.67 -8.77 19.46
N LEU A 311 -17.73 -8.78 20.79
CA LEU A 311 -17.26 -7.67 21.60
C LEU A 311 -15.78 -7.35 21.31
N PHE A 312 -14.91 -8.36 21.35
CA PHE A 312 -13.49 -8.20 21.02
C PHE A 312 -13.30 -7.64 19.61
N THR A 313 -14.04 -8.17 18.64
CA THR A 313 -14.00 -7.71 17.23
C THR A 313 -14.39 -6.25 17.10
N THR A 314 -15.51 -5.85 17.72
CA THR A 314 -16.04 -4.49 17.70
C THR A 314 -15.03 -3.51 18.28
N VAL A 315 -14.54 -3.75 19.50
CA VAL A 315 -13.67 -2.78 20.20
C VAL A 315 -12.26 -2.73 19.60
N TYR A 316 -11.79 -3.83 18.99
CA TYR A 316 -10.52 -3.86 18.28
C TYR A 316 -10.61 -3.11 16.94
N THR A 317 -11.63 -3.40 16.14
CA THR A 317 -11.81 -2.81 14.80
C THR A 317 -12.08 -1.32 14.87
N PHE A 318 -12.87 -0.88 15.85
CA PHE A 318 -13.20 0.52 16.11
C PHE A 318 -12.23 1.21 17.09
N SER A 319 -11.10 0.61 17.42
CA SER A 319 -10.10 1.29 18.25
C SER A 319 -9.64 2.57 17.54
N THR A 320 -9.67 3.69 18.28
CA THR A 320 -9.49 5.02 17.69
C THR A 320 -8.12 5.15 17.02
N TYR A 321 -7.06 4.63 17.65
CA TYR A 321 -5.72 4.62 17.07
C TYR A 321 -5.65 3.93 15.71
N ARG A 322 -6.39 2.82 15.54
CA ARG A 322 -6.42 2.10 14.26
C ARG A 322 -7.14 2.91 13.19
N LEU A 323 -8.28 3.54 13.52
CA LEU A 323 -9.01 4.41 12.59
C LEU A 323 -8.17 5.63 12.18
N VAL A 324 -7.41 6.21 13.13
CA VAL A 324 -6.42 7.27 12.86
C VAL A 324 -5.36 6.77 11.89
N CYS A 325 -4.79 5.57 12.08
CA CYS A 325 -3.80 5.03 11.14
C CYS A 325 -4.36 4.82 9.73
N LEU A 326 -5.61 4.36 9.62
CA LEU A 326 -6.28 4.11 8.34
C LEU A 326 -6.58 5.39 7.57
N TYR A 327 -7.25 6.34 8.23
CA TYR A 327 -7.90 7.46 7.56
C TYR A 327 -7.17 8.78 7.80
N ALA A 328 -6.65 8.99 9.01
CA ALA A 328 -6.02 10.26 9.35
C ALA A 328 -4.55 10.30 8.90
N ARG A 329 -3.81 9.23 9.13
CA ARG A 329 -2.38 9.13 8.78
C ARG A 329 -2.14 8.46 7.44
N ALA A 330 -3.11 7.69 6.94
CA ALA A 330 -2.93 6.84 5.76
C ALA A 330 -1.67 5.94 5.85
N ALA A 331 -1.33 5.48 7.05
CA ALA A 331 -0.12 4.71 7.36
C ALA A 331 -0.28 3.24 6.90
N MET A 332 -0.24 3.02 5.58
CA MET A 332 -0.63 1.77 4.91
C MET A 332 0.04 0.53 5.45
N GLY A 333 1.35 0.58 5.64
CA GLY A 333 2.09 -0.55 6.21
C GLY A 333 1.62 -0.86 7.64
N GLU A 334 1.57 0.16 8.49
CA GLU A 334 1.23 0.02 9.90
C GLU A 334 -0.20 -0.53 10.09
N TYR A 335 -1.21 0.08 9.47
CA TYR A 335 -2.59 -0.39 9.66
C TYR A 335 -2.80 -1.80 9.09
N SER A 336 -2.09 -2.17 8.02
CA SER A 336 -2.18 -3.50 7.43
C SER A 336 -1.52 -4.55 8.31
N ALA A 337 -0.39 -4.20 8.96
CA ALA A 337 0.22 -5.07 9.96
C ALA A 337 -0.69 -5.28 11.17
N THR A 338 -1.41 -4.24 11.62
CA THR A 338 -2.34 -4.37 12.77
C THR A 338 -3.46 -5.38 12.51
N CYS A 339 -3.84 -5.63 11.25
CA CYS A 339 -4.80 -6.65 10.88
C CYS A 339 -4.46 -8.05 11.44
N PHE A 340 -3.16 -8.36 11.56
CA PHE A 340 -2.64 -9.64 12.00
C PHE A 340 -2.33 -9.70 13.50
N TYR A 341 -2.35 -8.57 14.22
CA TYR A 341 -2.08 -8.55 15.67
C TYR A 341 -3.00 -9.53 16.44
N PRO A 342 -4.32 -9.65 16.15
CA PRO A 342 -5.16 -10.60 16.87
C PRO A 342 -4.75 -12.06 16.70
N LEU A 343 -4.13 -12.46 15.57
CA LEU A 343 -3.59 -13.82 15.41
C LEU A 343 -2.38 -14.05 16.31
N VAL A 344 -1.47 -13.08 16.39
CA VAL A 344 -0.30 -13.15 17.27
C VAL A 344 -0.74 -13.20 18.73
N MET A 345 -1.70 -12.36 19.11
CA MET A 345 -2.33 -12.37 20.43
C MET A 345 -2.97 -13.72 20.75
N LEU A 346 -3.74 -14.29 19.81
CA LEU A 346 -4.34 -15.61 19.97
C LEU A 346 -3.28 -16.68 20.24
N ALA A 347 -2.21 -16.70 19.45
CA ALA A 347 -1.15 -17.69 19.60
C ALA A 347 -0.48 -17.58 20.99
N PHE A 348 -0.13 -16.37 21.41
CA PHE A 348 0.48 -16.14 22.73
C PHE A 348 -0.48 -16.44 23.89
N TRP A 349 -1.75 -16.05 23.76
CA TRP A 349 -2.80 -16.40 24.71
C TRP A 349 -2.86 -17.91 24.91
N ASN A 350 -2.96 -18.67 23.82
CA ASN A 350 -3.03 -20.13 23.89
C ASN A 350 -1.73 -20.73 24.43
N ILE A 351 -0.55 -20.25 24.00
CA ILE A 351 0.75 -20.78 24.44
C ILE A 351 0.89 -20.73 25.98
N TYR A 352 0.35 -19.71 26.64
CA TYR A 352 0.50 -19.53 28.10
C TYR A 352 -0.71 -19.95 28.93
N THR A 353 -1.88 -20.19 28.31
CA THR A 353 -3.13 -20.53 29.01
C THR A 353 -3.66 -21.93 28.70
N GLN A 354 -3.34 -22.50 27.52
CA GLN A 354 -3.81 -23.81 27.10
C GLN A 354 -2.97 -24.94 27.73
N ASP A 355 -3.57 -26.13 27.84
CA ASP A 355 -2.86 -27.34 28.23
C ASP A 355 -1.83 -27.74 27.16
N ILE A 356 -0.56 -27.85 27.58
CA ILE A 356 0.60 -28.25 26.77
C ILE A 356 0.45 -29.65 26.17
N LYS A 357 -0.34 -30.53 26.80
CA LYS A 357 -0.57 -31.91 26.31
C LYS A 357 -1.63 -31.98 25.21
N SER A 358 -2.38 -30.89 24.99
CA SER A 358 -3.45 -30.90 23.99
C SER A 358 -2.88 -30.96 22.56
N LYS A 359 -3.53 -31.73 21.68
CA LYS A 359 -3.15 -31.81 20.25
C LYS A 359 -3.19 -30.44 19.57
N GLU A 360 -4.07 -29.55 20.04
CA GLU A 360 -4.22 -28.20 19.52
C GLU A 360 -3.06 -27.27 19.92
N TYR A 361 -2.33 -27.57 21.00
CA TYR A 361 -1.21 -26.73 21.46
C TYR A 361 -0.15 -26.52 20.37
N LYS A 362 0.16 -27.57 19.61
CA LYS A 362 1.13 -27.53 18.50
C LYS A 362 0.65 -26.68 17.32
N LYS A 363 -0.66 -26.43 17.17
CA LYS A 363 -1.21 -25.58 16.11
C LYS A 363 -0.85 -24.11 16.31
N ASN A 364 -0.54 -23.69 17.55
CA ASN A 364 -0.14 -22.32 17.85
C ASN A 364 1.16 -21.91 17.14
N ALA A 365 2.01 -22.88 16.75
CA ALA A 365 3.19 -22.58 15.93
C ALA A 365 2.79 -22.01 14.55
N LEU A 366 1.77 -22.59 13.92
CA LEU A 366 1.25 -22.11 12.63
C LEU A 366 0.53 -20.77 12.79
N THR A 367 -0.31 -20.63 13.82
CA THR A 367 -1.01 -19.36 14.10
C THR A 367 -0.03 -18.22 14.32
N LEU A 368 1.04 -18.46 15.11
CA LEU A 368 2.07 -17.46 15.35
C LEU A 368 2.87 -17.16 14.08
N ALA A 369 3.26 -18.17 13.31
CA ALA A 369 4.00 -17.99 12.06
C ALA A 369 3.20 -17.17 11.04
N ILE A 370 1.91 -17.45 10.84
CA ILE A 370 1.06 -16.69 9.91
C ILE A 370 0.88 -15.24 10.41
N GLY A 371 0.63 -15.06 11.71
CA GLY A 371 0.53 -13.73 12.30
C GLY A 371 1.80 -12.91 12.06
N MET A 372 2.96 -13.43 12.45
CA MET A 372 4.25 -12.75 12.30
C MET A 372 4.65 -12.55 10.83
N ALA A 373 4.36 -13.51 9.95
CA ALA A 373 4.61 -13.36 8.52
C ALA A 373 3.77 -12.23 7.93
N GLY A 374 2.50 -12.11 8.35
CA GLY A 374 1.64 -10.99 7.98
C GLY A 374 2.21 -9.64 8.42
N LEU A 375 2.80 -9.56 9.62
CA LEU A 375 3.48 -8.34 10.07
C LEU A 375 4.71 -8.03 9.19
N ILE A 376 5.57 -9.01 8.91
CA ILE A 376 6.79 -8.83 8.10
C ILE A 376 6.45 -8.33 6.69
N TYR A 377 5.46 -8.95 6.04
CA TYR A 377 5.03 -8.58 4.69
C TYR A 377 4.21 -7.28 4.61
N CYS A 378 3.88 -6.65 5.74
CA CYS A 378 3.18 -5.35 5.75
C CYS A 378 4.07 -4.22 6.25
N HIS A 379 4.78 -4.42 7.36
CA HIS A 379 5.53 -3.35 8.04
C HIS A 379 6.59 -3.90 9.00
N ILE A 380 7.87 -3.71 8.64
CA ILE A 380 9.02 -4.17 9.44
C ILE A 380 9.02 -3.51 10.83
N LEU A 381 8.77 -2.21 10.92
CA LEU A 381 8.79 -1.50 12.22
C LEU A 381 7.70 -2.02 13.18
N SER A 382 6.49 -2.30 12.67
CA SER A 382 5.45 -2.94 13.49
C SER A 382 5.87 -4.34 13.92
N THR A 383 6.57 -5.08 13.06
CA THR A 383 7.14 -6.40 13.40
C THR A 383 8.12 -6.29 14.55
N GLU A 384 9.09 -5.38 14.46
CA GLU A 384 10.11 -5.15 15.47
C GLU A 384 9.50 -4.80 16.82
N MET A 385 8.59 -3.83 16.84
CA MET A 385 7.87 -3.41 18.04
C MET A 385 7.08 -4.56 18.68
N PHE A 386 6.40 -5.36 17.87
CA PHE A 386 5.63 -6.50 18.37
C PHE A 386 6.55 -7.59 18.91
N VAL A 387 7.65 -7.90 18.22
CA VAL A 387 8.68 -8.85 18.70
C VAL A 387 9.24 -8.41 20.05
N MET A 388 9.57 -7.13 20.22
CA MET A 388 10.02 -6.59 21.51
C MET A 388 8.99 -6.83 22.63
N ALA A 389 7.71 -6.57 22.37
CA ALA A 389 6.65 -6.86 23.32
C ALA A 389 6.52 -8.35 23.64
N LEU A 390 6.63 -9.23 22.63
CA LEU A 390 6.62 -10.67 22.80
C LEU A 390 7.81 -11.18 23.62
N LEU A 391 9.00 -10.62 23.42
CA LEU A 391 10.20 -10.94 24.19
C LEU A 391 10.03 -10.56 25.66
N ILE A 392 9.49 -9.37 25.95
CA ILE A 392 9.19 -8.95 27.33
C ILE A 392 8.19 -9.93 27.99
N ILE A 393 7.14 -10.32 27.28
CA ILE A 393 6.18 -11.33 27.77
C ILE A 393 6.86 -12.68 28.02
N ALA A 394 7.71 -13.12 27.09
CA ALA A 394 8.43 -14.38 27.20
C ALA A 394 9.39 -14.39 28.39
N LEU A 395 10.07 -13.28 28.66
CA LEU A 395 10.93 -13.11 29.84
C LEU A 395 10.10 -13.07 31.14
N ALA A 396 8.99 -12.33 31.17
CA ALA A 396 8.08 -12.34 32.32
C ALA A 396 7.50 -13.74 32.61
N MET A 397 7.36 -14.57 31.57
CA MET A 397 6.84 -15.93 31.63
C MET A 397 7.94 -16.99 31.50
N PHE A 398 9.18 -16.66 31.85
CA PHE A 398 10.40 -17.48 31.61
C PHE A 398 10.21 -18.99 31.89
N LYS A 399 9.70 -19.34 33.07
CA LYS A 399 9.47 -20.75 33.48
C LYS A 399 8.46 -21.49 32.59
N LYS A 400 7.54 -20.78 31.94
CA LYS A 400 6.59 -21.37 30.97
C LYS A 400 7.17 -21.40 29.56
N THR A 401 7.91 -20.36 29.18
CA THR A 401 8.49 -20.18 27.85
C THR A 401 9.54 -21.24 27.54
N PHE A 402 10.45 -21.52 28.47
CA PHE A 402 11.55 -22.47 28.27
C PHE A 402 11.21 -23.93 28.59
N ARG A 403 9.91 -24.27 28.71
CA ARG A 403 9.49 -25.68 28.72
C ARG A 403 9.72 -26.28 27.34
N LYS A 404 10.10 -27.56 27.27
CA LYS A 404 10.42 -28.26 26.02
C LYS A 404 9.32 -28.10 24.96
N GLU A 405 8.06 -28.27 25.35
CA GLU A 405 6.90 -28.16 24.47
C GLU A 405 6.68 -26.73 23.98
N THR A 406 6.72 -25.76 24.90
CA THR A 406 6.52 -24.33 24.58
C THR A 406 7.63 -23.83 23.66
N PHE A 407 8.89 -24.08 24.03
CA PHE A 407 10.05 -23.67 23.26
C PHE A 407 10.04 -24.33 21.88
N GLY A 408 9.67 -25.61 21.78
CA GLY A 408 9.49 -26.29 20.50
C GLY A 408 8.41 -25.66 19.61
N VAL A 409 7.31 -25.18 20.19
CA VAL A 409 6.26 -24.45 19.45
C VAL A 409 6.76 -23.09 18.96
N LEU A 410 7.47 -22.34 19.81
CA LEU A 410 8.04 -21.04 19.46
C LEU A 410 9.10 -21.18 18.36
N MET A 411 10.05 -22.11 18.50
CA MET A 411 11.07 -22.36 17.49
C MET A 411 10.47 -22.82 16.16
N LYS A 412 9.46 -23.69 16.21
CA LYS A 412 8.73 -24.08 14.99
C LYS A 412 8.04 -22.89 14.33
N ALA A 413 7.49 -21.96 15.11
CA ALA A 413 6.89 -20.74 14.57
C ALA A 413 7.93 -19.86 13.89
N VAL A 414 9.11 -19.67 14.51
CA VAL A 414 10.23 -18.89 13.94
C VAL A 414 10.69 -19.49 12.62
N VAL A 415 10.96 -20.80 12.58
CA VAL A 415 11.39 -21.49 11.34
C VAL A 415 10.32 -21.36 10.26
N LEU A 416 9.06 -21.63 10.60
CA LEU A 416 7.96 -21.57 9.63
C LEU A 416 7.73 -20.15 9.11
N CYS A 417 7.81 -19.14 9.99
CA CYS A 417 7.73 -17.73 9.61
C CYS A 417 8.86 -17.37 8.64
N GLY A 418 10.10 -17.75 8.97
CA GLY A 418 11.27 -17.52 8.11
C GLY A 418 11.13 -18.16 6.73
N LEU A 419 10.60 -19.39 6.65
CA LEU A 419 10.34 -20.06 5.36
C LEU A 419 9.26 -19.32 4.54
N ILE A 420 8.16 -18.91 5.18
CA ILE A 420 7.09 -18.13 4.53
C ILE A 420 7.60 -16.76 4.03
N CYS A 421 8.52 -16.14 4.77
CA CYS A 421 9.02 -14.79 4.49
C CYS A 421 10.34 -14.76 3.71
N ALA A 422 10.93 -15.90 3.35
CA ALA A 422 12.24 -15.96 2.69
C ALA A 422 12.29 -15.10 1.40
N ALA A 423 11.23 -15.12 0.59
CA ALA A 423 11.08 -14.31 -0.63
C ALA A 423 11.22 -12.79 -0.43
N PHE A 424 10.99 -12.31 0.80
CA PHE A 424 11.16 -10.91 1.19
C PHE A 424 12.44 -10.67 1.97
N ILE A 425 12.70 -11.50 2.99
CA ILE A 425 13.83 -11.34 3.90
C ILE A 425 15.17 -11.45 3.14
N VAL A 426 15.30 -12.37 2.18
CA VAL A 426 16.57 -12.58 1.48
C VAL A 426 16.99 -11.36 0.66
N PRO A 427 16.15 -10.82 -0.26
CA PRO A 427 16.45 -9.57 -0.95
C PRO A 427 16.68 -8.38 -0.01
N PHE A 428 15.81 -8.23 0.99
CA PHE A 428 15.89 -7.14 1.96
C PHE A 428 17.24 -7.13 2.68
N MET A 429 17.66 -8.30 3.20
CA MET A 429 18.90 -8.42 3.96
C MET A 429 20.11 -8.10 3.10
N GLU A 430 20.17 -8.62 1.87
CA GLU A 430 21.27 -8.31 0.95
C GLU A 430 21.38 -6.82 0.67
N TYR A 431 20.28 -6.17 0.27
CA TYR A 431 20.31 -4.74 -0.05
C TYR A 431 20.66 -3.91 1.19
N TYR A 432 20.06 -4.25 2.33
CA TYR A 432 20.32 -3.55 3.58
C TYR A 432 21.76 -3.75 4.07
N THR A 433 22.44 -4.86 3.78
CA THR A 433 23.84 -5.05 4.19
C THR A 433 24.85 -4.54 3.16
N CYS A 434 24.59 -4.74 1.87
CA CYS A 434 25.59 -4.60 0.81
C CYS A 434 25.54 -3.26 0.07
N VAL A 435 24.39 -2.57 0.06
CA VAL A 435 24.25 -1.29 -0.65
C VAL A 435 24.40 -0.14 0.32
N ASP A 436 25.27 0.83 0.01
CA ASP A 436 25.35 2.06 0.78
C ASP A 436 24.23 3.02 0.35
N ILE A 437 23.22 3.15 1.19
CA ILE A 437 21.96 3.86 0.90
C ILE A 437 21.74 4.99 1.89
N THR A 438 21.08 6.06 1.44
CA THR A 438 20.85 7.30 2.21
C THR A 438 20.26 7.08 3.61
N ILE A 439 19.36 6.09 3.78
CA ILE A 439 18.71 5.81 5.07
C ILE A 439 19.70 5.42 6.18
N LYS A 440 20.85 4.83 5.84
CA LYS A 440 21.87 4.41 6.82
C LYS A 440 22.56 5.60 7.48
N HIS A 441 22.65 6.73 6.77
CA HIS A 441 23.33 7.95 7.21
C HIS A 441 22.36 8.96 7.83
N ARG A 442 21.05 8.84 7.58
CA ARG A 442 20.04 9.82 8.01
C ARG A 442 19.72 9.78 9.51
N PHE A 443 19.96 8.66 10.19
CA PHE A 443 19.51 8.43 11.59
C PHE A 443 20.62 8.49 12.65
N GLU A 444 21.71 9.23 12.40
CA GLU A 444 22.70 9.50 13.43
C GLU A 444 22.08 10.38 14.55
N LYS A 445 21.51 9.71 15.57
CA LYS A 445 20.91 10.27 16.81
C LYS A 445 19.65 11.12 16.63
N SER A 446 18.51 10.47 16.41
CA SER A 446 17.20 11.14 16.50
C SER A 446 16.62 11.05 17.92
N TYR A 447 16.42 12.19 18.58
CA TYR A 447 15.71 12.26 19.86
C TYR A 447 14.18 12.20 19.63
N ILE A 448 13.59 11.04 19.92
CA ILE A 448 12.17 10.76 19.60
C ILE A 448 11.20 11.02 20.76
N GLN A 449 11.68 11.50 21.91
CA GLN A 449 10.87 11.72 23.12
C GLN A 449 9.63 12.60 22.89
N SER A 450 9.77 13.66 22.09
CA SER A 450 8.70 14.63 21.81
C SER A 450 7.58 14.04 20.96
N GLN A 451 7.84 12.94 20.26
CA GLN A 451 6.89 12.18 19.46
C GLN A 451 6.07 11.19 20.32
N GLY A 452 6.31 11.10 21.62
CA GLY A 452 5.46 10.32 22.52
C GLY A 452 4.11 10.98 22.80
N ALA A 453 3.09 10.16 23.08
CA ALA A 453 1.78 10.65 23.48
C ALA A 453 1.81 11.23 24.90
N TYR A 454 1.08 12.32 25.14
CA TYR A 454 0.83 12.77 26.51
C TYR A 454 -0.20 11.87 27.18
N ILE A 455 -0.18 11.79 28.52
CA ILE A 455 -1.22 11.05 29.27
C ILE A 455 -2.62 11.57 28.92
N SER A 456 -2.76 12.89 28.77
CA SER A 456 -4.03 13.53 28.38
C SER A 456 -4.50 13.11 26.98
N ASP A 457 -3.57 12.85 26.05
CA ASP A 457 -3.94 12.41 24.69
C ASP A 457 -4.73 11.09 24.73
N TYR A 458 -4.43 10.19 25.67
CA TYR A 458 -5.16 8.92 25.81
C TYR A 458 -6.64 9.10 26.12
N PHE A 459 -7.06 10.25 26.69
CA PHE A 459 -8.45 10.55 27.01
C PHE A 459 -9.07 11.61 26.08
N ALA A 460 -8.28 12.20 25.18
CA ALA A 460 -8.67 13.34 24.34
C ALA A 460 -9.51 12.94 23.11
N VAL A 461 -10.59 12.17 23.31
CA VAL A 461 -11.38 11.58 22.21
C VAL A 461 -12.23 12.55 21.40
N PHE A 462 -12.34 13.81 21.83
CA PHE A 462 -13.00 14.91 21.10
C PHE A 462 -12.00 15.88 20.46
N LYS A 463 -10.71 15.53 20.45
CA LYS A 463 -9.67 16.30 19.77
C LYS A 463 -9.73 16.01 18.27
N SER A 464 -9.42 17.03 17.46
CA SER A 464 -9.24 16.88 16.02
C SER A 464 -8.34 15.69 15.66
N ILE A 465 -8.71 14.96 14.60
CA ILE A 465 -8.04 13.72 14.21
C ILE A 465 -6.63 13.98 13.69
N THR A 466 -6.42 15.08 12.95
CA THR A 466 -5.09 15.52 12.49
C THR A 466 -4.41 16.51 13.42
N GLY A 467 -5.15 17.17 14.30
CA GLY A 467 -4.67 18.28 15.12
C GLY A 467 -5.10 19.67 14.60
N GLY A 468 -5.83 19.73 13.48
CA GLY A 468 -6.49 20.92 12.91
C GLY A 468 -5.71 21.53 11.75
N ASN A 469 -6.13 22.73 11.29
CA ASN A 469 -5.60 23.45 10.11
C ASN A 469 -4.13 23.94 10.21
N PHE A 470 -3.35 23.43 11.17
CA PHE A 470 -1.96 23.84 11.38
C PHE A 470 -1.02 22.65 11.26
N VAL A 471 -0.08 22.74 10.31
CA VAL A 471 0.92 21.75 9.89
C VAL A 471 1.78 21.17 11.05
N THR A 472 1.73 21.77 12.24
CA THR A 472 2.57 21.45 13.39
C THR A 472 1.82 20.84 14.59
N ARG A 473 0.52 20.57 14.50
CA ARG A 473 -0.25 20.01 15.64
C ARG A 473 -0.27 18.49 15.64
N ARG A 474 -0.15 17.91 16.83
CA ARG A 474 -0.27 16.47 17.07
C ARG A 474 -1.74 16.07 16.97
N GLY A 475 -2.04 15.11 16.10
CA GLY A 475 -3.37 14.52 15.96
C GLY A 475 -3.82 13.69 17.16
N LEU A 476 -4.83 12.86 16.91
CA LEU A 476 -5.49 12.05 17.92
C LEU A 476 -4.65 10.80 18.27
N LEU A 477 -4.05 10.79 19.46
CA LEU A 477 -3.17 9.70 19.94
C LEU A 477 -3.81 8.95 21.12
N THR A 478 -4.89 8.22 20.87
CA THR A 478 -5.65 7.47 21.90
C THR A 478 -6.03 6.06 21.45
N PRO A 479 -6.01 5.06 22.36
CA PRO A 479 -6.69 3.78 22.13
C PRO A 479 -8.20 3.91 21.86
N GLY A 480 -8.84 4.95 22.40
CA GLY A 480 -10.27 5.20 22.37
C GLY A 480 -10.93 5.10 23.75
N LEU A 481 -12.02 5.86 23.94
CA LEU A 481 -12.68 6.06 25.24
C LEU A 481 -13.10 4.74 25.90
N ILE A 482 -13.64 3.82 25.11
CA ILE A 482 -14.18 2.54 25.58
C ILE A 482 -13.07 1.65 26.16
N LEU A 483 -11.92 1.59 25.47
CA LEU A 483 -10.76 0.84 25.93
C LEU A 483 -10.17 1.46 27.20
N MET A 484 -10.09 2.80 27.25
CA MET A 484 -9.61 3.51 28.44
C MET A 484 -10.56 3.36 29.64
N ALA A 485 -11.88 3.38 29.41
CA ALA A 485 -12.86 3.10 30.45
C ALA A 485 -12.71 1.67 31.00
N GLY A 486 -12.48 0.69 30.12
CA GLY A 486 -12.16 -0.69 30.53
C GLY A 486 -10.92 -0.77 31.42
N LEU A 487 -9.86 -0.01 31.10
CA LEU A 487 -8.66 0.09 31.94
C LEU A 487 -8.97 0.68 33.32
N LEU A 488 -9.74 1.76 33.39
CA LEU A 488 -10.11 2.38 34.67
C LEU A 488 -10.93 1.44 35.55
N VAL A 489 -11.91 0.72 34.97
CA VAL A 489 -12.69 -0.28 35.72
C VAL A 489 -11.79 -1.43 36.20
N ALA A 490 -10.82 -1.87 35.39
CA ALA A 490 -9.86 -2.88 35.81
C ALA A 490 -9.01 -2.42 36.99
N ILE A 491 -8.55 -1.17 36.98
CA ILE A 491 -7.81 -0.57 38.11
C ILE A 491 -8.69 -0.56 39.37
N VAL A 492 -9.96 -0.17 39.26
CA VAL A 492 -10.93 -0.23 40.37
C VAL A 492 -11.06 -1.67 40.91
N PHE A 493 -11.15 -2.67 40.04
CA PHE A 493 -11.18 -4.08 40.47
C PHE A 493 -9.91 -4.52 41.18
N ILE A 494 -8.75 -4.04 40.77
CA ILE A 494 -7.47 -4.35 41.43
C ILE A 494 -7.44 -3.74 42.83
N VAL A 495 -7.77 -2.45 42.95
CA VAL A 495 -7.79 -1.73 44.23
C VAL A 495 -8.83 -2.32 45.17
N ALA A 496 -10.01 -2.69 44.66
CA ALA A 496 -11.07 -3.32 45.44
C ALA A 496 -10.81 -4.80 45.77
N GLY A 497 -9.68 -5.38 45.37
CA GLY A 497 -9.36 -6.79 45.60
C GLY A 497 -10.23 -7.79 44.81
N LYS A 498 -10.98 -7.34 43.82
CA LYS A 498 -11.91 -8.14 43.00
C LYS A 498 -11.28 -8.67 41.70
N ALA A 499 -10.13 -8.14 41.28
CA ALA A 499 -9.46 -8.55 40.05
C ALA A 499 -8.78 -9.93 40.17
N ASP A 500 -9.03 -10.79 39.18
CA ASP A 500 -8.31 -12.05 39.03
C ASP A 500 -6.89 -11.84 38.45
N LYS A 501 -6.14 -12.94 38.32
CA LYS A 501 -4.77 -12.90 37.78
C LYS A 501 -4.73 -12.42 36.31
N LYS A 502 -5.73 -12.78 35.49
CA LYS A 502 -5.74 -12.41 34.07
C LYS A 502 -5.98 -10.91 33.91
N ILE A 503 -6.94 -10.36 34.63
CA ILE A 503 -7.22 -8.91 34.68
C ILE A 503 -5.96 -8.16 35.13
N LYS A 504 -5.30 -8.61 36.21
CA LYS A 504 -4.05 -7.99 36.69
C LYS A 504 -2.95 -7.97 35.61
N VAL A 505 -2.71 -9.10 34.94
CA VAL A 505 -1.67 -9.20 33.90
C VAL A 505 -2.01 -8.36 32.67
N MET A 506 -3.26 -8.38 32.19
CA MET A 506 -3.68 -7.57 31.05
C MET A 506 -3.72 -6.07 31.38
N THR A 507 -4.05 -5.70 32.61
CA THR A 507 -3.94 -4.32 33.10
C THR A 507 -2.48 -3.87 33.11
N LEU A 508 -1.57 -4.68 33.66
CA LEU A 508 -0.15 -4.37 33.68
C LEU A 508 0.42 -4.22 32.25
N GLY A 509 0.09 -5.13 31.35
CA GLY A 509 0.50 -5.05 29.94
C GLY A 509 -0.03 -3.79 29.25
N SER A 510 -1.28 -3.41 29.53
CA SER A 510 -1.89 -2.17 29.01
C SER A 510 -1.14 -0.93 29.53
N VAL A 511 -0.90 -0.84 30.83
CA VAL A 511 -0.20 0.30 31.46
C VAL A 511 1.25 0.41 30.97
N ILE A 512 1.99 -0.70 30.88
CA ILE A 512 3.37 -0.69 30.36
C ILE A 512 3.39 -0.24 28.90
N SER A 513 2.51 -0.77 28.06
CA SER A 513 2.48 -0.41 26.63
C SER A 513 2.12 1.06 26.42
N LEU A 514 1.17 1.59 27.20
CA LEU A 514 0.85 3.02 27.19
C LEU A 514 2.03 3.85 27.72
N PHE A 515 2.70 3.41 28.79
CA PHE A 515 3.88 4.11 29.30
C PHE A 515 4.99 4.21 28.24
N VAL A 516 5.33 3.09 27.57
CA VAL A 516 6.31 3.06 26.47
C VAL A 516 5.88 3.96 25.30
N ALA A 517 4.58 4.02 25.01
CA ALA A 517 4.03 4.89 23.97
C ALA A 517 4.06 6.39 24.32
N SER A 518 4.27 6.72 25.60
CA SER A 518 4.15 8.08 26.10
C SER A 518 5.45 8.86 25.97
N ASN A 519 5.33 10.19 26.09
CA ASN A 519 6.47 11.08 26.24
C ASN A 519 7.10 11.02 27.65
N LEU A 520 6.70 10.10 28.53
CA LEU A 520 7.29 9.89 29.85
C LEU A 520 8.32 8.76 29.87
N PHE A 521 8.22 7.80 28.94
CA PHE A 521 9.23 6.77 28.80
C PHE A 521 10.52 7.37 28.24
N PRO A 522 11.69 7.15 28.85
CA PRO A 522 12.90 7.95 28.59
C PRO A 522 13.62 7.54 27.30
N TRP A 523 12.96 7.67 26.15
CA TRP A 523 13.49 7.39 24.82
C TRP A 523 14.82 8.09 24.54
N ASN A 524 14.98 9.34 24.97
CA ASN A 524 16.25 10.07 24.77
C ASN A 524 17.42 9.42 25.53
N ARG A 525 17.19 8.92 26.76
CA ARG A 525 18.23 8.19 27.51
C ARG A 525 18.50 6.81 26.92
N ILE A 526 17.50 6.19 26.31
CA ILE A 526 17.68 4.91 25.61
C ILE A 526 18.55 5.09 24.38
N ASN A 527 18.38 6.18 23.64
CA ASN A 527 19.25 6.53 22.51
C ASN A 527 20.73 6.64 22.93
N GLU A 528 21.01 7.06 24.16
CA GLU A 528 22.36 7.18 24.71
C GLU A 528 23.00 5.84 25.09
N VAL A 529 22.23 4.74 25.14
CA VAL A 529 22.76 3.42 25.47
C VAL A 529 23.67 2.91 24.34
N PRO A 530 24.95 2.61 24.60
CA PRO A 530 25.86 2.14 23.56
C PRO A 530 25.35 0.88 22.87
N VAL A 531 25.61 0.77 21.56
CA VAL A 531 25.30 -0.39 20.69
C VAL A 531 23.81 -0.65 20.44
N ILE A 532 22.98 -0.68 21.48
CA ILE A 532 21.55 -1.03 21.34
C ILE A 532 20.61 0.18 21.29
N GLY A 533 21.05 1.37 21.70
CA GLY A 533 20.22 2.56 21.77
C GLY A 533 19.64 2.95 20.41
N ASN A 534 20.50 3.06 19.41
CA ASN A 534 20.11 3.37 18.02
C ASN A 534 19.11 2.36 17.45
N PHE A 535 19.26 1.08 17.78
CA PHE A 535 18.32 0.03 17.37
C PHE A 535 16.96 0.23 18.04
N LEU A 536 16.91 0.47 19.34
CA LEU A 536 15.64 0.63 20.07
C LEU A 536 14.87 1.90 19.68
N VAL A 537 15.55 2.97 19.23
CA VAL A 537 14.89 4.20 18.77
C VAL A 537 14.55 4.21 17.27
N SER A 538 14.87 3.14 16.54
CA SER A 538 14.53 2.95 15.11
C SER A 538 13.03 3.06 14.82
N VAL A 539 12.20 2.88 15.85
CA VAL A 539 10.73 2.98 15.81
C VAL A 539 10.23 4.36 15.38
N GLN A 540 11.08 5.41 15.50
CA GLN A 540 10.88 6.83 15.16
C GLN A 540 9.76 7.55 15.92
N PHE A 541 8.62 6.89 16.10
CA PHE A 541 7.40 7.47 16.67
C PHE A 541 6.91 6.61 17.83
N PRO A 542 7.23 6.96 19.09
CA PRO A 542 6.82 6.19 20.25
C PRO A 542 5.32 5.96 20.36
N TYR A 543 4.49 6.91 19.90
CA TYR A 543 3.03 6.74 19.92
C TYR A 543 2.55 5.48 19.19
N ARG A 544 3.35 4.87 18.29
CA ARG A 544 3.03 3.60 17.62
C ARG A 544 2.79 2.44 18.58
N TYR A 545 3.37 2.50 19.79
CA TYR A 545 3.11 1.50 20.83
C TYR A 545 1.66 1.54 21.35
N ILE A 546 0.87 2.57 21.04
CA ILE A 546 -0.58 2.57 21.27
C ILE A 546 -1.25 1.39 20.55
N GLY A 547 -0.80 1.04 19.33
CA GLY A 547 -1.32 -0.14 18.62
C GLY A 547 -1.10 -1.45 19.37
N ILE A 548 0.01 -1.57 20.11
CA ILE A 548 0.27 -2.71 21.01
C ILE A 548 -0.58 -2.60 22.28
N ALA A 549 -0.75 -1.39 22.84
CA ALA A 549 -1.64 -1.17 23.98
C ALA A 549 -3.09 -1.60 23.68
N VAL A 550 -3.60 -1.31 22.48
CA VAL A 550 -4.93 -1.74 22.01
C VAL A 550 -5.11 -3.25 22.11
N CYS A 551 -4.05 -4.04 21.86
CA CYS A 551 -4.10 -5.49 21.98
C CYS A 551 -4.44 -5.94 23.42
N PHE A 552 -3.70 -5.40 24.41
CA PHE A 552 -3.95 -5.72 25.81
C PHE A 552 -5.28 -5.17 26.30
N LEU A 553 -5.62 -3.93 25.91
CA LEU A 553 -6.85 -3.26 26.31
C LEU A 553 -8.10 -3.97 25.77
N ALA A 554 -8.08 -4.46 24.53
CA ALA A 554 -9.20 -5.18 23.94
C ALA A 554 -9.48 -6.50 24.67
N ILE A 555 -8.44 -7.26 25.03
CA ILE A 555 -8.60 -8.47 25.86
C ILE A 555 -9.07 -8.09 27.28
N LEU A 556 -8.45 -7.07 27.88
CA LEU A 556 -8.77 -6.60 29.23
C LEU A 556 -10.24 -6.23 29.36
N LEU A 557 -10.79 -5.49 28.39
CA LEU A 557 -12.17 -5.07 28.41
C LEU A 557 -13.12 -6.27 28.43
N VAL A 558 -12.88 -7.30 27.61
CA VAL A 558 -13.70 -8.53 27.63
C VAL A 558 -13.65 -9.20 29.01
N LEU A 559 -12.46 -9.33 29.60
CA LEU A 559 -12.28 -9.94 30.94
C LEU A 559 -12.97 -9.12 32.04
N VAL A 560 -12.93 -7.79 31.96
CA VAL A 560 -13.64 -6.89 32.88
C VAL A 560 -15.16 -7.11 32.76
N LEU A 561 -15.69 -7.27 31.55
CA LEU A 561 -17.12 -7.53 31.39
C LEU A 561 -17.55 -8.91 31.86
N GLU A 562 -16.72 -9.94 31.62
CA GLU A 562 -16.93 -11.27 32.21
C GLU A 562 -17.02 -11.16 33.73
N LYS A 563 -16.11 -10.38 34.36
CA LYS A 563 -16.12 -10.17 35.80
C LYS A 563 -17.34 -9.39 36.29
N LEU A 564 -17.79 -8.37 35.56
CA LEU A 564 -19.03 -7.65 35.86
C LEU A 564 -20.26 -8.58 35.77
N ALA A 565 -20.27 -9.50 34.80
CA ALA A 565 -21.34 -10.48 34.67
C ALA A 565 -21.37 -11.47 35.85
N GLU A 566 -20.20 -11.93 36.33
CA GLU A 566 -20.10 -12.72 37.57
C GLU A 566 -20.63 -11.96 38.79
N MET A 567 -20.53 -10.63 38.80
CA MET A 567 -21.05 -9.76 39.85
C MET A 567 -22.54 -9.41 39.70
N GLY A 568 -23.26 -10.07 38.77
CA GLY A 568 -24.71 -9.95 38.60
C GLY A 568 -25.16 -8.94 37.54
N VAL A 569 -24.25 -8.27 36.83
CA VAL A 569 -24.62 -7.33 35.75
C VAL A 569 -25.04 -8.09 34.49
N THR A 570 -26.16 -7.70 33.88
CA THR A 570 -26.64 -8.37 32.65
C THR A 570 -25.72 -8.08 31.47
N LEU A 571 -24.97 -9.09 31.04
CA LEU A 571 -23.97 -8.99 29.98
C LEU A 571 -24.55 -8.54 28.62
N LYS A 572 -25.80 -8.90 28.30
CA LYS A 572 -26.49 -8.42 27.09
C LYS A 572 -26.66 -6.89 27.07
N LYS A 573 -26.96 -6.28 28.22
CA LYS A 573 -27.12 -4.82 28.33
C LYS A 573 -25.77 -4.12 28.19
N LEU A 574 -24.72 -4.66 28.83
CA LEU A 574 -23.35 -4.15 28.69
C LEU A 574 -22.87 -4.24 27.23
N PHE A 575 -23.10 -5.37 26.57
CA PHE A 575 -22.75 -5.57 25.18
C PHE A 575 -23.47 -4.57 24.26
N ALA A 576 -24.78 -4.40 24.43
CA ALA A 576 -25.55 -3.43 23.65
C ALA A 576 -25.04 -2.00 23.89
N GLY A 577 -24.76 -1.62 25.13
CA GLY A 577 -24.22 -0.30 25.48
C GLY A 577 -22.84 -0.04 24.88
N ILE A 578 -21.92 -1.01 24.94
CA ILE A 578 -20.57 -0.87 24.38
C ILE A 578 -20.60 -0.86 22.86
N THR A 579 -21.45 -1.69 22.25
CA THR A 579 -21.63 -1.67 20.80
C THR A 579 -22.18 -0.32 20.34
N LEU A 580 -23.23 0.18 21.00
CA LEU A 580 -23.79 1.50 20.72
C LEU A 580 -22.76 2.61 20.90
N ALA A 581 -22.02 2.61 22.01
CA ALA A 581 -20.95 3.57 22.25
C ALA A 581 -19.86 3.50 21.17
N SER A 582 -19.48 2.29 20.73
CA SER A 582 -18.45 2.13 19.68
C SER A 582 -18.93 2.68 18.35
N VAL A 583 -20.21 2.44 18.01
CA VAL A 583 -20.85 3.00 16.81
C VAL A 583 -20.90 4.53 16.89
N ILE A 584 -21.36 5.09 18.00
CA ILE A 584 -21.40 6.55 18.20
C ILE A 584 -20.00 7.16 18.05
N MET A 585 -18.99 6.58 18.70
CA MET A 585 -17.60 7.06 18.57
C MET A 585 -17.08 6.96 17.13
N THR A 586 -17.46 5.91 16.40
CA THR A 586 -17.10 5.76 14.99
C THR A 586 -17.80 6.82 14.13
N LEU A 587 -19.08 7.11 14.38
CA LEU A 587 -19.82 8.16 13.66
C LEU A 587 -19.26 9.55 13.96
N LEU A 588 -18.85 9.83 15.20
CA LEU A 588 -18.15 11.07 15.55
C LEU A 588 -16.81 11.18 14.81
N PHE A 589 -16.03 10.09 14.76
CA PHE A 589 -14.81 10.05 13.96
C PHE A 589 -15.07 10.29 12.47
N VAL A 590 -16.14 9.69 11.91
CA VAL A 590 -16.54 9.90 10.51
C VAL A 590 -16.89 11.36 10.25
N SER A 591 -17.62 12.00 11.17
CA SER A 591 -17.97 13.43 11.07
C SER A 591 -16.70 14.29 11.02
N GLU A 592 -15.80 14.11 11.98
CA GLU A 592 -14.53 14.86 12.03
C GLU A 592 -13.68 14.59 10.79
N TYR A 593 -13.63 13.34 10.34
CA TYR A 593 -12.93 12.98 9.11
C TYR A 593 -13.51 13.67 7.90
N GLN A 594 -14.84 13.76 7.77
CA GLN A 594 -15.46 14.46 6.63
C GLN A 594 -15.16 15.96 6.65
N ASP A 595 -15.21 16.59 7.83
CA ASP A 595 -14.93 18.01 7.98
C ASP A 595 -13.46 18.33 7.64
N GLU A 596 -12.51 17.56 8.16
CA GLU A 596 -11.08 17.76 7.88
C GLU A 596 -10.67 17.29 6.46
N ALA A 597 -11.26 16.20 5.97
CA ALA A 597 -11.04 15.72 4.62
C ALA A 597 -11.56 16.76 3.62
N PHE A 598 -12.72 17.36 3.83
CA PHE A 598 -13.25 18.41 2.96
C PHE A 598 -12.26 19.58 2.80
N VAL A 599 -11.69 20.06 3.90
CA VAL A 599 -10.69 21.14 3.87
C VAL A 599 -9.44 20.74 3.07
N THR A 600 -9.02 19.48 3.13
CA THR A 600 -7.81 18.99 2.45
C THR A 600 -8.06 18.43 1.04
N SER A 601 -9.29 18.03 0.72
CA SER A 601 -9.68 17.33 -0.51
C SER A 601 -10.23 18.25 -1.59
N ILE A 602 -10.60 19.49 -1.29
CA ILE A 602 -11.02 20.50 -2.29
C ILE A 602 -9.98 20.65 -3.43
N PHE A 603 -8.73 20.25 -3.20
CA PHE A 603 -7.61 20.49 -4.13
C PHE A 603 -6.95 19.23 -4.71
N ARG A 604 -7.41 18.00 -4.39
CA ARG A 604 -6.61 16.78 -4.68
C ARG A 604 -7.45 15.56 -5.06
N SER A 605 -7.78 15.42 -6.33
CA SER A 605 -7.97 14.11 -6.96
C SER A 605 -6.58 13.46 -7.03
N TYR A 606 -6.32 12.40 -6.24
CA TYR A 606 -5.09 11.61 -6.38
C TYR A 606 -5.16 10.80 -7.66
N ASP A 607 -4.96 11.50 -8.76
CA ASP A 607 -4.85 10.96 -10.09
C ASP A 607 -3.39 10.59 -10.39
N THR A 608 -3.18 9.70 -11.36
CA THR A 608 -1.84 9.15 -11.65
C THR A 608 -0.86 10.26 -12.02
N ALA A 609 -1.31 11.24 -12.80
CA ALA A 609 -0.48 12.37 -13.16
C ALA A 609 -0.04 13.21 -11.96
N ASP A 610 -0.96 13.53 -11.04
CA ASP A 610 -0.63 14.23 -9.79
C ASP A 610 0.44 13.43 -9.04
N LEU A 611 0.24 12.12 -8.87
CA LEU A 611 1.17 11.26 -8.13
C LEU A 611 2.58 11.23 -8.72
N LEU A 612 2.70 11.11 -10.05
CA LEU A 612 3.99 11.06 -10.73
C LEU A 612 4.76 12.39 -10.67
N THR A 613 4.08 13.52 -10.43
CA THR A 613 4.80 14.79 -10.21
C THR A 613 5.69 14.75 -8.97
N TYR A 614 5.33 13.95 -7.97
CA TYR A 614 6.05 13.83 -6.70
C TYR A 614 7.18 12.81 -6.71
N THR A 615 7.38 12.07 -7.81
CA THR A 615 8.38 11.00 -7.87
C THR A 615 9.73 11.45 -8.40
N ARG A 616 9.80 12.65 -9.00
CA ARG A 616 11.02 13.23 -9.58
C ARG A 616 11.73 14.21 -8.64
N THR A 617 10.98 15.04 -7.91
CA THR A 617 11.54 16.11 -7.09
C THR A 617 11.43 15.77 -5.60
N GLY A 618 12.56 15.82 -4.89
CA GLY A 618 12.56 15.90 -3.43
C GLY A 618 11.79 17.13 -2.91
N ASP A 619 11.62 18.14 -3.77
CA ASP A 619 10.69 19.25 -3.57
C ASP A 619 9.24 18.83 -3.85
N PHE A 620 8.36 19.19 -2.91
CA PHE A 620 6.96 18.77 -2.78
C PHE A 620 6.68 17.42 -2.07
N GLY A 621 7.61 16.93 -1.25
CA GLY A 621 7.19 16.21 -0.04
C GLY A 621 7.08 14.69 -0.14
N MET A 622 7.65 14.04 -1.16
CA MET A 622 7.91 12.59 -1.09
C MET A 622 9.32 12.30 -0.54
N TYR A 623 9.59 12.74 0.70
CA TYR A 623 10.86 12.50 1.41
C TYR A 623 11.26 11.01 1.53
N LEU A 624 10.30 10.10 1.32
CA LEU A 624 10.48 8.63 1.27
C LEU A 624 10.94 8.12 -0.12
N GLY A 625 10.81 8.93 -1.17
CA GLY A 625 11.30 8.61 -2.52
C GLY A 625 12.82 8.68 -2.66
N THR A 626 13.53 9.18 -1.65
CA THR A 626 14.99 9.39 -1.71
C THR A 626 15.79 8.59 -0.67
N ILE A 627 15.12 7.93 0.29
CA ILE A 627 15.81 7.24 1.40
C ILE A 627 16.57 5.98 0.98
N TYR A 628 16.19 5.34 -0.14
CA TYR A 628 16.86 4.15 -0.66
C TYR A 628 17.75 4.44 -1.86
N LEU A 629 18.00 5.72 -2.16
CA LEU A 629 18.99 6.10 -3.16
C LEU A 629 20.37 5.65 -2.71
N ILE A 630 21.23 5.34 -3.67
CA ILE A 630 22.64 5.12 -3.43
C ILE A 630 23.22 6.41 -2.83
N GLN A 631 24.01 6.27 -1.76
CA GLN A 631 24.56 7.42 -1.05
C GLN A 631 25.33 8.33 -2.04
N GLY A 632 25.06 9.63 -1.98
CA GLY A 632 25.67 10.63 -2.88
C GLY A 632 24.91 10.89 -4.18
N THR A 633 23.81 10.18 -4.47
CA THR A 633 22.95 10.49 -5.63
C THR A 633 22.19 11.81 -5.43
N SER A 634 22.37 12.71 -6.37
CA SER A 634 21.58 13.94 -6.57
C SER A 634 20.32 13.65 -7.39
N MET A 635 19.24 14.36 -7.05
CA MET A 635 17.95 14.32 -7.75
C MET A 635 17.70 15.60 -8.57
N ASP A 636 18.75 16.38 -8.82
CA ASP A 636 18.64 17.60 -9.63
C ASP A 636 18.24 17.26 -11.08
N SER A 637 17.28 18.01 -11.62
CA SER A 637 16.81 17.88 -12.99
C SER A 637 17.89 18.04 -14.05
N GLU A 638 18.99 18.77 -13.77
CA GLU A 638 20.11 18.91 -14.70
C GLU A 638 20.98 17.65 -14.78
N VAL A 639 20.95 16.80 -13.75
CA VAL A 639 21.77 15.59 -13.65
C VAL A 639 20.98 14.33 -14.05
N LEU A 640 19.65 14.39 -13.96
CA LEU A 640 18.73 13.34 -14.41
C LEU A 640 18.29 13.58 -15.86
N ASP A 641 19.20 13.35 -16.80
CA ASP A 641 18.91 13.27 -18.24
C ASP A 641 18.53 11.84 -18.67
N TYR A 642 17.81 11.69 -19.79
CA TYR A 642 17.36 10.37 -20.28
C TYR A 642 18.13 9.89 -21.50
N GLY A 643 19.18 10.61 -21.87
CA GLY A 643 19.99 10.21 -22.99
C GLY A 643 20.95 9.08 -22.64
N VAL A 644 21.54 8.56 -23.70
CA VAL A 644 22.60 7.55 -23.63
C VAL A 644 23.85 8.23 -24.16
N TYR A 645 24.85 8.41 -23.30
CA TYR A 645 26.03 9.21 -23.60
C TYR A 645 27.28 8.51 -23.07
N GLY A 646 28.45 8.89 -23.55
CA GLY A 646 29.70 8.41 -22.99
C GLY A 646 30.91 8.75 -23.84
N GLU A 647 32.06 8.23 -23.47
CA GLU A 647 33.31 8.51 -24.16
C GLU A 647 33.56 7.49 -25.28
N ASN A 648 33.89 8.00 -26.47
CA ASN A 648 34.20 7.21 -27.67
C ASN A 648 33.11 6.20 -28.09
N VAL A 649 31.84 6.57 -27.84
CA VAL A 649 30.65 5.78 -28.16
C VAL A 649 29.60 6.64 -28.87
N ASN A 650 28.95 6.08 -29.89
CA ASN A 650 27.68 6.58 -30.38
C ASN A 650 26.59 5.61 -29.95
N ALA A 651 25.55 6.09 -29.27
CA ALA A 651 24.49 5.23 -28.75
C ALA A 651 23.11 5.83 -29.02
N VAL A 652 22.13 4.96 -29.26
CA VAL A 652 20.73 5.34 -29.44
C VAL A 652 19.85 4.36 -28.66
N MET A 653 18.94 4.88 -27.85
CA MET A 653 17.95 4.05 -27.16
C MET A 653 16.94 3.50 -28.18
N ILE A 654 16.81 2.17 -28.24
CA ILE A 654 15.89 1.47 -29.15
C ILE A 654 14.52 1.31 -28.50
N SER A 655 14.50 0.86 -27.25
CA SER A 655 13.27 0.61 -26.52
C SER A 655 13.47 0.65 -25.01
N GLU A 656 12.37 0.92 -24.31
CA GLU A 656 12.29 0.93 -22.85
C GLU A 656 10.99 0.27 -22.40
N SER A 657 11.08 -0.56 -21.36
CA SER A 657 9.90 -1.10 -20.68
C SER A 657 10.18 -1.26 -19.19
N GLY A 658 9.56 -0.39 -18.39
CA GLY A 658 9.82 -0.32 -16.96
C GLY A 658 11.31 -0.03 -16.73
N VAL A 659 11.99 -0.90 -15.96
CA VAL A 659 13.42 -0.73 -15.69
C VAL A 659 14.34 -1.27 -16.79
N ASN A 660 13.78 -1.94 -17.80
CA ASN A 660 14.56 -2.55 -18.88
C ASN A 660 14.83 -1.55 -20.01
N LEU A 661 16.06 -1.51 -20.50
CA LEU A 661 16.51 -0.69 -21.63
C LEU A 661 17.15 -1.55 -22.71
N GLN A 662 16.91 -1.17 -23.96
CA GLN A 662 17.63 -1.67 -25.12
C GLN A 662 18.30 -0.48 -25.82
N VAL A 663 19.60 -0.58 -26.01
CA VAL A 663 20.42 0.50 -26.59
C VAL A 663 21.22 -0.05 -27.76
N TYR A 664 21.18 0.60 -28.92
CA TYR A 664 22.11 0.32 -30.01
C TYR A 664 23.39 1.11 -29.77
N VAL A 665 24.54 0.45 -29.89
CA VAL A 665 25.84 1.01 -29.50
C VAL A 665 26.85 0.78 -30.62
N GLU A 666 27.59 1.85 -30.95
CA GLU A 666 28.81 1.84 -31.75
C GLU A 666 29.95 2.38 -30.89
N ALA A 667 30.68 1.47 -30.25
CA ALA A 667 31.78 1.76 -29.34
C ALA A 667 33.13 1.46 -30.00
N THR A 668 34.10 2.34 -29.79
CA THR A 668 35.50 2.07 -30.15
C THR A 668 36.24 1.35 -29.00
N GLU A 669 37.57 1.25 -29.05
CA GLU A 669 38.34 0.63 -27.97
C GLU A 669 38.39 1.54 -26.73
N ASN A 670 38.24 0.97 -25.53
CA ASN A 670 38.15 1.69 -24.26
C ASN A 670 37.01 2.73 -24.22
N ALA A 671 35.85 2.37 -24.75
CA ALA A 671 34.66 3.23 -24.72
C ALA A 671 33.86 3.03 -23.42
N THR A 672 33.09 4.04 -23.04
CA THR A 672 32.14 3.97 -21.93
C THR A 672 30.77 4.44 -22.38
N LEU A 673 29.71 3.84 -21.83
CA LEU A 673 28.32 4.22 -22.09
C LEU A 673 27.59 4.37 -20.75
N GLU A 674 27.21 5.59 -20.40
CA GLU A 674 26.28 5.90 -19.33
C GLU A 674 24.84 5.79 -19.83
N VAL A 675 23.98 5.18 -19.02
CA VAL A 675 22.56 5.00 -19.31
C VAL A 675 21.70 5.55 -18.16
N PRO A 676 20.43 5.91 -18.41
CA PRO A 676 19.56 6.52 -17.40
C PRO A 676 19.00 5.46 -16.43
N ARG A 677 19.88 4.74 -15.75
CA ARG A 677 19.57 3.77 -14.69
C ARG A 677 20.55 3.94 -13.56
N PHE A 678 20.09 3.87 -12.31
CA PHE A 678 21.03 3.83 -11.19
C PHE A 678 21.75 2.48 -11.12
N ALA A 679 23.02 2.51 -10.76
CA ALA A 679 23.90 1.34 -10.65
C ALA A 679 23.61 0.49 -9.39
N TYR A 680 22.34 0.14 -9.15
CA TYR A 680 21.98 -0.81 -8.11
C TYR A 680 22.53 -2.20 -8.43
N PRO A 681 22.82 -3.05 -7.41
CA PRO A 681 23.12 -4.45 -7.64
C PRO A 681 22.05 -5.10 -8.51
N HIS A 682 22.47 -6.10 -9.30
CA HIS A 682 21.59 -6.86 -10.19
C HIS A 682 20.95 -6.08 -11.34
N ILE A 683 21.24 -4.78 -11.52
CA ILE A 683 21.08 -4.12 -12.81
C ILE A 683 22.27 -4.54 -13.69
N VAL A 684 22.00 -5.36 -14.72
CA VAL A 684 23.01 -6.01 -15.55
C VAL A 684 22.88 -5.54 -17.00
N ALA A 685 24.01 -5.29 -17.65
CA ALA A 685 24.10 -5.07 -19.09
C ALA A 685 24.62 -6.34 -19.80
N ARG A 686 23.98 -6.72 -20.90
CA ARG A 686 24.38 -7.84 -21.77
C ARG A 686 24.48 -7.41 -23.22
N ASP A 687 25.40 -8.01 -23.95
CA ASP A 687 25.44 -7.90 -25.41
C ASP A 687 24.33 -8.74 -26.06
N LYS A 688 24.23 -8.66 -27.40
CA LYS A 688 23.26 -9.44 -28.20
C LYS A 688 23.39 -10.96 -28.08
N ASP A 689 24.58 -11.45 -27.73
CA ASP A 689 24.88 -12.88 -27.58
C ASP A 689 24.61 -13.36 -26.14
N GLY A 690 24.19 -12.45 -25.25
CA GLY A 690 23.89 -12.71 -23.86
C GLY A 690 25.10 -12.66 -22.93
N ASN A 691 26.28 -12.26 -23.41
CA ASN A 691 27.46 -12.12 -22.56
C ASN A 691 27.31 -10.89 -21.67
N LYS A 692 27.67 -11.03 -20.40
CA LYS A 692 27.62 -9.94 -19.43
C LYS A 692 28.73 -8.93 -19.72
N LEU A 693 28.37 -7.67 -19.87
CA LEU A 693 29.28 -6.55 -20.01
C LEU A 693 29.72 -6.04 -18.64
N MET A 694 30.89 -5.40 -18.57
CA MET A 694 31.38 -4.81 -17.33
C MET A 694 30.60 -3.53 -17.03
N THR A 695 30.07 -3.42 -15.81
CA THR A 695 29.33 -2.24 -15.35
C THR A 695 29.90 -1.68 -14.06
N THR A 696 29.85 -0.35 -13.93
CA THR A 696 30.27 0.40 -12.74
C THR A 696 29.29 1.53 -12.44
N ALA A 697 29.39 2.12 -11.25
CA ALA A 697 28.71 3.38 -10.94
C ALA A 697 29.54 4.55 -11.49
N GLY A 698 28.97 5.29 -12.44
CA GLY A 698 29.56 6.49 -13.03
C GLY A 698 29.03 7.77 -12.38
N ASN A 699 28.85 8.80 -13.19
CA ASN A 699 28.39 10.11 -12.74
C ASN A 699 27.03 9.98 -12.03
N ASN A 700 26.90 10.60 -10.85
CA ASN A 700 25.67 10.56 -10.05
C ASN A 700 25.15 9.15 -9.70
N ASN A 701 26.04 8.14 -9.68
CA ASN A 701 25.70 6.72 -9.55
C ASN A 701 24.85 6.15 -10.71
N LYS A 702 24.91 6.76 -11.91
CA LYS A 702 24.38 6.16 -13.13
C LYS A 702 25.13 4.86 -13.47
N LEU A 703 24.45 3.94 -14.13
CA LEU A 703 25.04 2.71 -14.64
C LEU A 703 25.92 3.07 -15.85
N THR A 704 27.20 2.74 -15.76
CA THR A 704 28.15 2.90 -16.86
C THR A 704 28.59 1.52 -17.35
N VAL A 705 28.43 1.26 -18.65
CA VAL A 705 28.88 0.05 -19.35
C VAL A 705 30.23 0.34 -20.00
N ALA A 706 31.23 -0.51 -19.76
CA ALA A 706 32.57 -0.37 -20.32
C ALA A 706 32.82 -1.35 -21.47
N PHE A 707 33.52 -0.87 -22.51
CA PHE A 707 33.90 -1.64 -23.69
C PHE A 707 35.42 -1.61 -23.88
N ASP A 708 36.09 -2.69 -23.45
CA ASP A 708 37.56 -2.84 -23.62
C ASP A 708 37.96 -3.02 -25.08
N LYS A 709 37.03 -3.39 -25.96
CA LYS A 709 37.24 -3.63 -27.39
C LYS A 709 36.13 -2.96 -28.20
N PRO A 710 36.38 -2.62 -29.47
CA PRO A 710 35.33 -2.11 -30.36
C PRO A 710 34.12 -3.04 -30.37
N TYR A 711 32.94 -2.46 -30.21
CA TYR A 711 31.67 -3.18 -30.16
C TYR A 711 30.63 -2.46 -31.01
N THR A 712 29.90 -3.21 -31.82
CA THR A 712 28.77 -2.70 -32.60
C THR A 712 27.60 -3.66 -32.46
N GLY A 713 26.50 -3.17 -31.90
CA GLY A 713 25.30 -3.96 -31.73
C GLY A 713 24.44 -3.48 -30.57
N GLU A 714 23.48 -4.32 -30.21
CA GLU A 714 22.52 -4.00 -29.15
C GLU A 714 23.06 -4.38 -27.78
N VAL A 715 22.76 -3.55 -26.78
CA VAL A 715 23.03 -3.76 -25.37
C VAL A 715 21.70 -3.77 -24.65
N TYR A 716 21.47 -4.82 -23.88
CA TYR A 716 20.27 -5.02 -23.08
C TYR A 716 20.60 -4.79 -21.61
N ILE A 717 19.91 -3.85 -20.98
CA ILE A 717 20.05 -3.56 -19.56
C ILE A 717 18.75 -3.94 -18.86
N ALA A 718 18.84 -4.76 -17.83
CA ALA A 718 17.68 -5.23 -17.07
C ALA A 718 18.03 -5.50 -15.61
N PHE A 719 17.01 -5.55 -14.77
CA PHE A 719 17.14 -6.07 -13.42
C PHE A 719 17.05 -7.61 -13.45
N GLU A 720 18.12 -8.30 -13.07
CA GLU A 720 18.21 -9.77 -13.09
C GLU A 720 18.30 -10.33 -11.67
N GLU A 721 17.22 -10.92 -11.16
CA GLU A 721 17.24 -11.51 -9.83
C GLU A 721 18.21 -12.70 -9.76
N PRO A 722 19.12 -12.73 -8.78
CA PRO A 722 20.06 -13.81 -8.67
C PRO A 722 19.36 -15.12 -8.27
N LEU A 723 19.97 -16.26 -8.61
CA LEU A 723 19.38 -17.58 -8.40
C LEU A 723 18.92 -17.83 -6.95
N TYR A 724 19.66 -17.34 -5.96
CA TYR A 724 19.29 -17.54 -4.54
C TYR A 724 18.06 -16.73 -4.13
N TRP A 725 17.73 -15.61 -4.80
CA TRP A 725 16.43 -14.93 -4.62
C TRP A 725 15.31 -15.81 -5.17
N ARG A 726 15.48 -16.35 -6.38
CA ARG A 726 14.51 -17.27 -7.00
C ARG A 726 14.30 -18.53 -6.17
N MET A 727 15.35 -19.05 -5.54
CA MET A 727 15.24 -20.17 -4.59
C MET A 727 14.47 -19.77 -3.32
N ALA A 728 14.70 -18.56 -2.78
CA ALA A 728 13.95 -18.06 -1.63
C ALA A 728 12.45 -17.89 -1.94
N GLU A 729 12.13 -17.39 -3.13
CA GLU A 729 10.77 -17.32 -3.67
C GLU A 729 10.11 -18.70 -3.75
N LEU A 730 10.83 -19.67 -4.33
CA LEU A 730 10.35 -21.05 -4.43
C LEU A 730 10.12 -21.68 -3.04
N ILE A 731 11.02 -21.47 -2.08
CA ILE A 731 10.88 -21.97 -0.71
C ILE A 731 9.62 -21.39 -0.06
N SER A 732 9.40 -20.08 -0.16
CA SER A 732 8.20 -19.44 0.40
C SER A 732 6.94 -19.97 -0.28
N LEU A 733 6.94 -20.09 -1.61
CA LEU A 733 5.81 -20.61 -2.38
C LEU A 733 5.47 -22.06 -1.99
N LEU A 734 6.46 -22.97 -2.00
CA LEU A 734 6.27 -24.37 -1.64
C LEU A 734 5.80 -24.52 -0.19
N THR A 735 6.29 -23.68 0.71
CA THR A 735 5.84 -23.66 2.11
C THR A 735 4.36 -23.28 2.20
N ILE A 736 3.93 -22.22 1.51
CA ILE A 736 2.53 -21.78 1.50
C ILE A 736 1.63 -22.87 0.87
N ILE A 737 2.02 -23.43 -0.27
CA ILE A 737 1.29 -24.53 -0.94
C ILE A 737 1.17 -25.73 0.01
N GLY A 738 2.26 -26.14 0.65
CA GLY A 738 2.27 -27.25 1.60
C GLY A 738 1.32 -27.03 2.78
N LEU A 739 1.23 -25.79 3.29
CA LEU A 739 0.28 -25.43 4.35
C LEU A 739 -1.17 -25.52 3.88
N VAL A 740 -1.48 -25.00 2.68
CA VAL A 740 -2.82 -25.05 2.08
C VAL A 740 -3.25 -26.49 1.83
N VAL A 741 -2.40 -27.30 1.19
CA VAL A 741 -2.67 -28.72 0.92
C VAL A 741 -2.92 -29.48 2.22
N THR A 742 -2.07 -29.27 3.24
CA THR A 742 -2.23 -29.92 4.55
C THR A 742 -3.57 -29.54 5.22
N ALA A 743 -4.00 -28.28 5.08
CA ALA A 743 -5.29 -27.82 5.61
C ALA A 743 -6.47 -28.48 4.89
N LEU A 744 -6.41 -28.59 3.55
CA LEU A 744 -7.44 -29.22 2.73
C LEU A 744 -7.55 -30.73 2.99
N VAL A 745 -6.42 -31.45 3.07
CA VAL A 745 -6.39 -32.90 3.34
C VAL A 745 -7.00 -33.20 4.71
N LYS A 746 -6.64 -32.44 5.75
CA LYS A 746 -7.23 -32.63 7.09
C LYS A 746 -8.74 -32.45 7.11
N LYS A 747 -9.26 -31.44 6.39
CA LYS A 747 -10.70 -31.20 6.28
C LYS A 747 -11.42 -32.37 5.60
N ASN A 748 -10.81 -32.99 4.59
CA ASN A 748 -11.38 -34.15 3.90
C ASN A 748 -11.35 -35.43 4.75
N VAL A 749 -10.30 -35.64 5.55
CA VAL A 749 -10.20 -36.79 6.46
C VAL A 749 -11.20 -36.68 7.62
N GLU A 750 -11.32 -35.49 8.23
CA GLU A 750 -12.31 -35.23 9.28
C GLU A 750 -13.76 -35.32 8.73
N GLY A 751 -13.99 -34.91 7.48
CA GLY A 751 -15.29 -35.04 6.81
C GLY A 751 -15.69 -36.48 6.42
N LYS A 752 -14.73 -37.37 6.18
CA LYS A 752 -14.99 -38.80 5.91
C LYS A 752 -15.25 -39.62 7.17
N GLY A 753 -14.66 -39.23 8.32
CA GLY A 753 -14.85 -39.92 9.60
C GLY A 753 -16.19 -39.63 10.31
N VAL A 754 -17.03 -38.75 9.77
CA VAL A 754 -18.38 -38.43 10.30
C VAL A 754 -19.48 -39.17 9.51
N ASN A 755 -19.13 -39.80 8.38
CA ASN A 755 -20.03 -40.58 7.54
C ASN A 755 -19.71 -42.10 7.55
N ALA A 756 -18.97 -42.57 8.56
CA ALA A 756 -18.63 -43.98 8.76
C ALA A 756 -19.28 -44.51 10.05
#